data_AF-A0A182HYW7-F1
#
_entry.id   AF-A0A182HYW7-F1
#
_cell.length_a   1.000
_cell.length_b   1.000
_cell.length_c   1.000
_cell.angle_alpha   90.00
_cell.angle_beta   90.00
_cell.angle_gamma   90.00
#
_symmetry.space_group_name_H-M   'P 1'
#
loop_
_entity.id
_entity.type
_entity.pdbx_description
1 polymer ?
#
loop_
_entity_poly.entity_id
_entity_poly.type
_entity_poly.pdbx_seq_one_letter_code
_entity_poly.pdbx_strand_id
1 'polypeptide(L)'
;MEHCAYGSLVADVWLRNICQNTPKAVKQNSLLALYFSFQTFSEFIVIRPEVSYDSSTGAISSVVLKTQCTILAPNNDLIDFKLSDERLWTLWCNAEGETQALFYELNVEGNENIHNVWSPVILENISDKEHQPLEAGINLKDVYCNRIFQSGIFSDTVIRKSLLMFNRNIASVTTNSSGMYSSMLRLKRYAITCMENQLQLECVSLRQNGPLDEDQIQEISNGLWEKFYLYCMQYRFESSRPIGLFICEKEQKNTSFFNAGIIREKYVSFFRICDGVEFAFFAPIIYDRLWPIENVHKDEHEMMLLQQHPNLFFVQRSNICHFTTSLRSFSTDCPSSDDFLFGEWLSKNELHVHIDEYVRLLCNWCQWNSCSRNFIKAKSCLAIGDTFKALDLFPLSWKGIHNERMLKKILSQDEKLPVITPYASLSAFHLKLIRLFRKYGAHDGVLKLVHSGIDNTLQPVQQTMFQSIEFSCHVDLGHYEEAYNTLIKNCEPARKKDCLRQLVCLLFAVRRLDILLDLPYYGLEEEFTSIVGMSARSADISDCIQYDFLYSFYMNKKNLRRSAIISYEECMRNCFECSSLNHLNRYFNCIMKCLNSLSVTQESYAWIDCPIIDKIEASHIAQDDKIEIVDAKRLEEQLITVHCALLLSTKNEGCKLVTSLDATNLISLMLKQKLYRSAMKLARCRARSMVPTIYEHLTSSCIEASSSANFTASTIDAIEDDAGIPWLNDNGVSDVLSVSHSVTSVWNYLRYTLDQEEDTLVIDAYLAVFNRILSRCAYIPSWLKNWCFENIPIQFIRAYLRHGRLEEAYEYTIELFRTNFFSAGRFNQHTIFPLTMCEYLLYELDNSSIHDKKKHLECYLRIIEVAL
;
A
#
# COMPACT_ATOMS: atom_id res chain seq x y z
N MET A 1 86.83 40.77 -19.18
CA MET A 1 87.10 41.62 -18.00
C MET A 1 86.85 40.77 -16.77
N GLU A 2 87.93 40.30 -16.17
CA GLU A 2 87.92 39.75 -14.81
C GLU A 2 87.76 40.93 -13.84
N HIS A 3 86.68 40.97 -13.06
CA HIS A 3 86.66 41.59 -11.74
C HIS A 3 85.45 41.07 -10.93
N CYS A 4 85.77 40.31 -9.89
CA CYS A 4 85.04 40.12 -8.62
C CYS A 4 83.51 40.26 -8.60
N ALA A 5 82.81 39.12 -8.58
CA ALA A 5 81.50 39.01 -7.93
C ALA A 5 81.35 37.61 -7.33
N TYR A 6 81.37 37.52 -5.99
CA TYR A 6 80.80 36.37 -5.27
C TYR A 6 79.27 36.50 -5.37
N GLY A 7 78.70 36.08 -6.49
CA GLY A 7 77.25 36.03 -6.72
C GLY A 7 76.75 34.59 -6.62
N SER A 8 75.74 34.34 -5.79
CA SER A 8 75.02 33.07 -5.81
C SER A 8 74.25 33.01 -7.13
N LEU A 9 74.61 32.08 -8.02
CA LEU A 9 73.97 31.96 -9.33
C LEU A 9 72.77 31.01 -9.20
N VAL A 10 71.56 31.57 -9.21
CA VAL A 10 70.31 30.80 -9.28
C VAL A 10 69.82 30.83 -10.72
N ALA A 11 70.00 29.73 -11.45
CA ALA A 11 69.58 29.58 -12.84
C ALA A 11 68.36 28.65 -12.94
N ASP A 12 67.30 29.09 -13.62
CA ASP A 12 66.07 28.31 -13.76
C ASP A 12 66.10 27.37 -15.00
N VAL A 13 65.69 26.12 -14.76
CA VAL A 13 65.36 24.96 -15.63
C VAL A 13 66.28 24.55 -16.81
N TRP A 14 67.03 25.41 -17.47
CA TRP A 14 67.71 25.03 -18.74
C TRP A 14 68.94 24.12 -18.54
N LEU A 15 69.74 24.34 -17.48
CA LEU A 15 70.96 23.56 -17.23
C LEU A 15 70.69 22.09 -16.85
N ARG A 16 69.52 21.75 -16.29
CA ARG A 16 69.19 20.35 -15.93
C ARG A 16 68.81 19.49 -17.13
N ASN A 17 68.23 20.07 -18.18
CA ASN A 17 67.73 19.31 -19.33
C ASN A 17 68.82 18.91 -20.34
N ILE A 18 70.00 19.53 -20.30
CA ILE A 18 71.13 19.16 -21.18
C ILE A 18 71.77 17.82 -20.76
N CYS A 19 71.66 17.42 -19.48
CA CYS A 19 72.24 16.16 -19.02
C CYS A 19 71.39 14.91 -19.31
N GLN A 20 70.18 15.04 -19.88
CA GLN A 20 69.32 13.90 -20.22
C GLN A 20 69.11 13.82 -21.74
N ASN A 21 69.97 13.03 -22.40
CA ASN A 21 69.91 12.70 -23.82
C ASN A 21 68.54 12.13 -24.22
N THR A 22 67.64 12.95 -24.76
CA THR A 22 66.61 12.53 -25.74
C THR A 22 66.25 13.67 -26.70
N PRO A 23 66.21 13.45 -28.03
CA PRO A 23 65.79 14.47 -28.98
C PRO A 23 64.26 14.42 -29.10
N LYS A 24 63.56 15.24 -28.32
CA LYS A 24 62.16 15.58 -28.56
C LYS A 24 61.99 17.10 -28.44
N ALA A 25 61.77 17.74 -29.59
CA ALA A 25 61.32 19.13 -29.79
C ALA A 25 61.95 20.18 -28.85
N VAL A 26 63.10 20.72 -29.26
CA VAL A 26 63.63 21.96 -28.67
C VAL A 26 62.70 23.10 -29.09
N LYS A 27 61.90 23.65 -28.16
CA LYS A 27 61.20 24.93 -28.34
C LYS A 27 62.24 25.97 -28.80
N GLN A 28 62.11 26.51 -30.02
CA GLN A 28 63.00 27.53 -30.59
C GLN A 28 62.98 28.89 -29.85
N ASN A 29 62.16 29.05 -28.80
CA ASN A 29 61.93 30.30 -28.06
C ASN A 29 62.23 30.21 -26.54
N SER A 30 63.24 29.46 -26.10
CA SER A 30 63.54 29.39 -24.65
C SER A 30 64.30 30.63 -24.17
N LEU A 31 63.64 31.56 -23.47
CA LEU A 31 64.31 32.63 -22.73
C LEU A 31 64.92 32.09 -21.43
N LEU A 32 66.04 32.66 -21.00
CA LEU A 32 66.70 32.39 -19.72
C LEU A 32 66.82 33.69 -18.93
N ALA A 33 66.40 33.72 -17.66
CA ALA A 33 66.64 34.84 -16.77
C ALA A 33 67.67 34.46 -15.70
N LEU A 34 68.63 35.34 -15.47
CA LEU A 34 69.64 35.22 -14.41
C LEU A 34 69.46 36.36 -13.41
N TYR A 35 69.43 36.04 -12.12
CA TYR A 35 69.39 37.03 -11.06
C TYR A 35 70.79 37.29 -10.51
N PHE A 36 71.21 38.55 -10.48
CA PHE A 36 72.44 38.99 -9.86
C PHE A 36 72.12 39.90 -8.68
N SER A 37 72.63 39.51 -7.50
CA SER A 37 72.58 40.35 -6.31
C SER A 37 73.94 41.00 -6.09
N PHE A 38 73.98 42.33 -6.14
CA PHE A 38 75.15 43.13 -5.75
C PHE A 38 74.87 43.83 -4.41
N GLN A 39 75.93 44.36 -3.79
CA GLN A 39 75.81 45.02 -2.47
C GLN A 39 74.95 46.28 -2.49
N THR A 40 74.83 46.95 -3.64
CA THR A 40 74.14 48.24 -3.79
C THR A 40 72.85 48.16 -4.61
N PHE A 41 72.71 47.16 -5.48
CA PHE A 41 71.51 46.93 -6.28
C PHE A 41 71.43 45.46 -6.69
N SER A 42 70.27 45.01 -7.17
CA SER A 42 70.13 43.70 -7.79
C SER A 42 69.52 43.86 -9.17
N GLU A 43 69.81 42.94 -10.09
CA GLU A 43 69.30 42.99 -11.46
C GLU A 43 68.99 41.60 -12.02
N PHE A 44 68.05 41.55 -12.97
CA PHE A 44 67.78 40.40 -13.80
C PHE A 44 68.35 40.62 -15.19
N ILE A 45 69.11 39.65 -15.68
CA ILE A 45 69.61 39.63 -17.06
C ILE A 45 68.85 38.53 -17.80
N VAL A 46 68.07 38.93 -18.81
CA VAL A 46 67.34 38.00 -19.68
C VAL A 46 68.16 37.74 -20.93
N ILE A 47 68.44 36.46 -21.18
CA ILE A 47 69.32 35.95 -22.24
C ILE A 47 68.51 35.03 -23.15
N ARG A 48 68.73 35.14 -24.46
CA ARG A 48 68.22 34.21 -25.46
C ARG A 48 69.39 33.38 -26.01
N PRO A 49 69.38 32.04 -25.82
CA PRO A 49 70.35 31.15 -26.43
C PRO A 49 70.02 30.95 -27.91
N GLU A 50 70.91 31.38 -28.80
CA GLU A 50 70.84 31.06 -30.22
C GLU A 50 71.72 29.84 -30.50
N VAL A 51 71.11 28.77 -30.99
CA VAL A 51 71.80 27.51 -31.31
C VAL A 51 71.98 27.42 -32.82
N SER A 52 73.23 27.40 -33.27
CA SER A 52 73.54 27.08 -34.66
C SER A 52 73.71 25.56 -34.82
N TYR A 53 73.14 24.99 -35.87
CA TYR A 53 73.25 23.56 -36.18
C TYR A 53 74.14 23.34 -37.39
N ASP A 54 75.01 22.32 -37.33
CA ASP A 54 75.78 21.89 -38.49
C ASP A 54 74.86 21.19 -39.51
N SER A 55 74.88 21.68 -40.74
CA SER A 55 73.96 21.29 -41.82
C SER A 55 74.07 19.82 -42.26
N SER A 56 75.14 19.11 -41.88
CA SER A 56 75.39 17.72 -42.32
C SER A 56 75.07 16.65 -41.27
N THR A 57 75.17 16.96 -39.97
CA THR A 57 75.00 15.97 -38.88
C THR A 57 73.83 16.29 -37.96
N GLY A 58 73.24 17.48 -38.07
CA GLY A 58 72.22 17.96 -37.13
C GLY A 58 72.74 18.16 -35.71
N ALA A 59 74.06 18.09 -35.50
CA ALA A 59 74.70 18.36 -34.22
C ALA A 59 74.79 19.87 -33.98
N ILE A 60 74.77 20.26 -32.71
CA ILE A 60 74.89 21.66 -32.28
C ILE A 60 76.33 22.12 -32.55
N SER A 61 76.52 23.12 -33.41
CA SER A 61 77.84 23.62 -33.82
C SER A 61 78.35 24.76 -32.93
N SER A 62 77.45 25.62 -32.45
CA SER A 62 77.76 26.63 -31.43
C SER A 62 76.49 27.09 -30.72
N VAL A 63 76.63 27.52 -29.47
CA VAL A 63 75.56 28.16 -28.69
C VAL A 63 76.04 29.56 -28.33
N VAL A 64 75.37 30.59 -28.85
CA VAL A 64 75.66 31.99 -28.55
C VAL A 64 74.57 32.54 -27.64
N LEU A 65 74.97 33.01 -26.46
CA LEU A 65 74.07 33.63 -25.49
C LEU A 65 73.95 35.12 -25.77
N LYS A 66 72.83 35.57 -26.34
CA LYS A 66 72.56 37.00 -26.56
C LYS A 66 71.75 37.58 -25.41
N THR A 67 72.23 38.68 -24.84
CA THR A 67 71.47 39.41 -23.81
C THR A 67 70.35 40.19 -24.49
N GLN A 68 69.10 39.98 -24.05
CA GLN A 68 67.91 40.63 -24.61
C GLN A 68 67.57 41.91 -23.83
N CYS A 69 67.54 41.86 -22.50
CA CYS A 69 67.32 43.02 -21.66
C CYS A 69 67.90 42.83 -20.24
N THR A 70 68.19 43.95 -19.58
CA THR A 70 68.57 44.02 -18.17
C THR A 70 67.48 44.78 -17.41
N ILE A 71 66.96 44.18 -16.35
CA ILE A 71 65.84 44.70 -15.55
C ILE A 71 66.35 44.92 -14.12
N LEU A 72 66.24 46.14 -13.60
CA LEU A 72 66.60 46.42 -12.20
C LEU A 72 65.59 45.75 -11.27
N ALA A 73 66.08 45.01 -10.28
CA ALA A 73 65.26 44.37 -9.27
C ALA A 73 64.86 45.37 -8.15
N PRO A 74 63.70 45.19 -7.52
CA PRO A 74 63.30 45.94 -6.32
C PRO A 74 64.25 45.65 -5.13
N ASN A 75 64.28 46.57 -4.17
CA ASN A 75 65.13 46.49 -2.97
C ASN A 75 64.54 45.57 -1.87
N ASN A 76 64.15 44.35 -2.24
CA ASN A 76 63.59 43.34 -1.33
C ASN A 76 64.33 42.01 -1.49
N ASP A 77 64.15 41.07 -0.56
CA ASP A 77 64.77 39.74 -0.65
C ASP A 77 63.98 38.85 -1.63
N LEU A 78 64.66 38.26 -2.61
CA LEU A 78 64.03 37.39 -3.61
C LEU A 78 63.73 36.01 -3.01
N ILE A 79 62.45 35.60 -3.05
CA ILE A 79 62.01 34.25 -2.64
C ILE A 79 62.10 33.30 -3.84
N ASP A 80 61.45 33.65 -4.95
CA ASP A 80 61.41 32.84 -6.18
C ASP A 80 61.09 33.71 -7.39
N PHE A 81 61.49 33.29 -8.58
CA PHE A 81 61.11 33.91 -9.84
C PHE A 81 60.81 32.86 -10.91
N LYS A 82 59.90 33.19 -11.82
CA LYS A 82 59.55 32.36 -12.96
C LYS A 82 59.41 33.20 -14.22
N LEU A 83 59.95 32.69 -15.31
CA LEU A 83 59.96 33.36 -16.60
C LEU A 83 58.96 32.72 -17.57
N SER A 84 58.13 33.53 -18.20
CA SER A 84 57.38 33.16 -19.40
C SER A 84 57.88 33.96 -20.60
N ASP A 85 57.40 33.60 -21.80
CA ASP A 85 57.82 34.26 -23.05
C ASP A 85 57.50 35.76 -23.05
N GLU A 86 56.46 36.19 -22.34
CA GLU A 86 55.99 37.59 -22.30
C GLU A 86 56.20 38.29 -20.95
N ARG A 87 56.40 37.56 -19.85
CA ARG A 87 56.40 38.14 -18.49
C ARG A 87 57.42 37.47 -17.58
N LEU A 88 58.09 38.28 -16.77
CA LEU A 88 58.88 37.83 -15.63
C LEU A 88 58.05 37.98 -14.34
N TRP A 89 57.80 36.86 -13.66
CA TRP A 89 57.11 36.83 -12.37
C TRP A 89 58.12 36.70 -11.24
N THR A 90 57.96 37.50 -10.20
CA THR A 90 58.88 37.53 -9.06
C THR A 90 58.10 37.60 -7.75
N LEU A 91 58.66 36.96 -6.73
CA LEU A 91 58.12 36.92 -5.39
C LEU A 91 59.20 37.38 -4.41
N TRP A 92 58.85 38.38 -3.60
CA TRP A 92 59.77 39.09 -2.72
C TRP A 92 59.31 39.03 -1.26
N CYS A 93 60.26 39.17 -0.34
CA CYS A 93 60.03 39.33 1.09
C CYS A 93 60.65 40.65 1.57
N ASN A 94 59.90 41.43 2.34
CA ASN A 94 60.42 42.61 3.03
C ASN A 94 61.08 42.21 4.36
N ALA A 95 61.85 43.11 4.97
CA ALA A 95 62.48 42.89 6.29
C ALA A 95 61.46 42.60 7.42
N GLU A 96 60.21 43.06 7.27
CA GLU A 96 59.11 42.80 8.20
C GLU A 96 58.44 41.42 7.99
N GLY A 97 58.88 40.64 7.00
CA GLY A 97 58.31 39.34 6.67
C GLY A 97 57.05 39.39 5.80
N GLU A 98 56.67 40.57 5.31
CA GLU A 98 55.59 40.76 4.35
C GLU A 98 56.02 40.33 2.94
N THR A 99 55.13 39.62 2.25
CA THR A 99 55.44 39.07 0.93
C THR A 99 54.79 39.89 -0.16
N GLN A 100 55.52 40.17 -1.24
CA GLN A 100 55.03 40.93 -2.39
C GLN A 100 55.30 40.16 -3.69
N ALA A 101 54.26 39.99 -4.52
CA ALA A 101 54.41 39.42 -5.85
C ALA A 101 54.38 40.55 -6.89
N LEU A 102 55.35 40.55 -7.80
CA LEU A 102 55.52 41.55 -8.84
C LEU A 102 55.68 40.85 -10.19
N PHE A 103 55.16 41.45 -11.25
CA PHE A 103 55.43 41.02 -12.62
C PHE A 103 56.00 42.15 -13.46
N TYR A 104 56.82 41.77 -14.43
CA TYR A 104 57.41 42.67 -15.41
C TYR A 104 57.09 42.16 -16.81
N GLU A 105 56.55 43.02 -17.68
CA GLU A 105 56.23 42.67 -19.06
C GLU A 105 57.48 42.79 -19.96
N LEU A 106 57.83 41.71 -20.65
CA LEU A 106 58.99 41.63 -21.52
C LEU A 106 58.61 42.17 -22.90
N ASN A 107 59.35 43.18 -23.37
CA ASN A 107 59.12 43.76 -24.68
C ASN A 107 59.77 42.88 -25.76
N VAL A 108 59.04 41.89 -26.27
CA VAL A 108 59.55 40.92 -27.26
C VAL A 108 59.48 41.46 -28.69
N GLU A 109 58.60 42.42 -28.97
CA GLU A 109 58.34 42.96 -30.31
C GLU A 109 58.19 44.49 -30.29
N GLY A 110 59.29 45.22 -30.09
CA GLY A 110 59.49 46.62 -30.56
C GLY A 110 58.36 47.65 -30.37
N ASN A 111 57.41 47.44 -29.45
CA ASN A 111 56.27 48.34 -29.26
C ASN A 111 56.68 49.44 -28.28
N GLU A 112 56.70 50.68 -28.76
CA GLU A 112 57.15 51.88 -28.03
C GLU A 112 56.21 52.30 -26.86
N ASN A 113 55.11 51.58 -26.62
CA ASN A 113 54.07 51.93 -25.63
C ASN A 113 54.00 50.99 -24.41
N ILE A 114 55.06 50.24 -24.08
CA ILE A 114 55.08 49.39 -22.88
C ILE A 114 55.84 50.11 -21.76
N HIS A 115 55.15 50.32 -20.64
CA HIS A 115 55.76 50.88 -19.43
C HIS A 115 56.74 49.85 -18.84
N ASN A 116 58.04 50.16 -18.87
CA ASN A 116 59.11 49.41 -18.21
C ASN A 116 59.04 49.55 -16.67
N VAL A 117 57.92 49.14 -16.07
CA VAL A 117 57.62 49.33 -14.64
C VAL A 117 57.14 48.02 -14.04
N TRP A 118 57.69 47.69 -12.86
CA TRP A 118 57.21 46.57 -12.07
C TRP A 118 55.74 46.79 -11.67
N SER A 119 54.89 45.84 -12.04
CA SER A 119 53.47 45.87 -11.73
C SER A 119 53.18 44.97 -10.53
N PRO A 120 52.56 45.48 -9.46
CA PRO A 120 52.25 44.68 -8.29
C PRO A 120 51.05 43.77 -8.51
N VAL A 121 51.14 42.55 -7.99
CA VAL A 121 50.01 41.65 -7.85
C VAL A 121 49.44 41.86 -6.46
N ILE A 122 48.14 42.19 -6.39
CA ILE A 122 47.44 42.36 -5.11
C ILE A 122 47.35 41.00 -4.44
N LEU A 123 48.05 40.85 -3.32
CA LEU A 123 47.96 39.68 -2.45
C LEU A 123 46.93 39.94 -1.36
N GLU A 124 46.32 38.86 -0.86
CA GLU A 124 45.38 38.93 0.26
C GLU A 124 46.08 39.54 1.48
N ASN A 125 45.57 40.66 1.99
CA ASN A 125 46.08 41.26 3.22
C ASN A 125 45.57 40.44 4.41
N ILE A 126 46.47 39.70 5.06
CA ILE A 126 46.13 38.85 6.20
C ILE A 126 46.11 39.68 7.51
N SER A 127 46.52 40.96 7.47
CA SER A 127 46.45 41.86 8.62
C SER A 127 45.07 42.53 8.73
N ASP A 128 44.34 42.17 9.78
CA ASP A 128 43.01 42.69 10.15
C ASP A 128 43.06 44.17 10.62
N LYS A 129 43.40 45.12 9.74
CA LYS A 129 43.20 46.55 10.05
C LYS A 129 41.80 47.06 9.73
N GLU A 130 40.94 46.27 9.10
CA GLU A 130 39.59 46.68 8.69
C GLU A 130 38.51 45.96 9.51
N HIS A 131 38.39 46.35 10.77
CA HIS A 131 37.15 46.08 11.51
C HIS A 131 36.08 47.05 10.97
N GLN A 132 35.18 46.56 10.10
CA GLN A 132 33.97 47.32 9.79
C GLN A 132 33.21 47.61 11.09
N PRO A 133 32.69 48.84 11.29
CA PRO A 133 31.91 49.17 12.48
C PRO A 133 30.67 48.26 12.52
N LEU A 134 30.58 47.44 13.57
CA LEU A 134 29.45 46.55 13.80
C LEU A 134 28.20 47.38 14.12
N GLU A 135 27.10 47.12 13.43
CA GLU A 135 25.79 47.70 13.77
C GLU A 135 25.34 47.25 15.17
N ALA A 136 24.82 48.19 15.95
CA ALA A 136 24.38 47.93 17.32
C ALA A 136 23.20 46.95 17.36
N GLY A 137 23.35 45.83 18.09
CA GLY A 137 22.28 44.84 18.33
C GLY A 137 22.51 43.45 17.72
N ILE A 138 23.60 43.22 16.98
CA ILE A 138 23.91 41.90 16.40
C ILE A 138 24.69 41.05 17.42
N ASN A 139 24.26 39.79 17.62
CA ASN A 139 24.99 38.86 18.48
C ASN A 139 26.37 38.52 17.89
N LEU A 140 27.44 38.97 18.54
CA LEU A 140 28.81 38.80 18.06
C LEU A 140 29.21 37.32 17.93
N LYS A 141 28.62 36.41 18.72
CA LYS A 141 28.82 34.96 18.59
C LYS A 141 28.44 34.46 17.19
N ASP A 142 27.33 34.94 16.63
CA ASP A 142 26.88 34.54 15.29
C ASP A 142 27.76 35.15 14.20
N VAL A 143 28.24 36.38 14.41
CA VAL A 143 29.20 37.03 13.50
C VAL A 143 30.49 36.24 13.42
N TYR A 144 31.11 35.89 14.56
CA TYR A 144 32.32 35.08 14.58
C TYR A 144 32.06 33.67 14.02
N CYS A 145 30.93 33.04 14.37
CA CYS A 145 30.55 31.75 13.78
C CYS A 145 30.46 31.80 12.25
N ASN A 146 29.86 32.84 11.68
CA ASN A 146 29.72 32.98 10.24
C ASN A 146 31.09 33.28 9.59
N ARG A 147 31.90 34.15 10.21
CA ARG A 147 33.27 34.45 9.74
C ARG A 147 34.20 33.25 9.79
N ILE A 148 34.06 32.33 10.75
CA ILE A 148 34.93 31.16 10.86
C ILE A 148 34.46 30.03 9.95
N PHE A 149 33.15 29.74 9.93
CA PHE A 149 32.62 28.51 9.32
C PHE A 149 31.95 28.70 7.95
N GLN A 150 31.51 29.91 7.59
CA GLN A 150 30.77 30.17 6.34
C GLN A 150 31.55 31.01 5.34
N SER A 151 32.57 31.73 5.78
CA SER A 151 33.35 32.62 4.93
C SER A 151 34.25 31.90 3.91
N GLY A 152 34.53 30.60 4.11
CA GLY A 152 35.50 29.85 3.31
C GLY A 152 36.96 30.28 3.51
N ILE A 153 37.21 31.23 4.42
CA ILE A 153 38.53 31.81 4.74
C ILE A 153 39.43 30.77 5.42
N PHE A 154 38.86 29.95 6.30
CA PHE A 154 39.58 28.96 7.08
C PHE A 154 39.31 27.55 6.58
N SER A 155 40.38 26.78 6.37
CA SER A 155 40.24 25.36 6.05
C SER A 155 39.86 24.54 7.29
N ASP A 156 39.22 23.38 7.09
CA ASP A 156 38.88 22.43 8.15
C ASP A 156 40.11 22.07 9.02
N THR A 157 41.30 21.99 8.41
CA THR A 157 42.55 21.70 9.13
C THR A 157 42.98 22.83 10.07
N VAL A 158 42.81 24.08 9.66
CA VAL A 158 43.12 25.27 10.46
C VAL A 158 42.17 25.36 11.65
N ILE A 159 40.87 25.16 11.42
CA ILE A 159 39.87 25.21 12.49
C ILE A 159 40.13 24.11 13.52
N ARG A 160 40.44 22.88 13.08
CA ARG A 160 40.77 21.78 14.00
C ARG A 160 42.03 22.06 14.83
N LYS A 161 43.11 22.55 14.20
CA LYS A 161 44.34 22.92 14.92
C LYS A 161 44.10 24.04 15.93
N SER A 162 43.29 25.03 15.54
CA SER A 162 42.92 26.16 16.40
C SER A 162 42.09 25.69 17.60
N LEU A 163 41.12 24.78 17.39
CA LEU A 163 40.35 24.16 18.47
C LEU A 163 41.23 23.32 19.40
N LEU A 164 42.19 22.57 18.87
CA LEU A 164 43.12 21.79 19.68
C LEU A 164 44.03 22.67 20.54
N MET A 165 44.48 23.82 20.02
CA MET A 165 45.26 24.78 20.83
C MET A 165 44.39 25.50 21.86
N PHE A 166 43.18 25.89 21.48
CA PHE A 166 42.23 26.48 22.42
C PHE A 166 41.92 25.52 23.58
N ASN A 167 41.75 24.23 23.27
CA ASN A 167 41.46 23.16 24.23
C ASN A 167 42.68 22.60 24.96
N ARG A 168 43.90 22.97 24.57
CA ARG A 168 45.12 22.51 25.26
C ARG A 168 45.21 23.03 26.70
N ASN A 169 44.43 24.06 27.04
CA ASN A 169 44.21 24.51 28.41
C ASN A 169 43.27 23.59 29.22
N ILE A 170 42.62 22.60 28.57
CA ILE A 170 41.67 21.62 29.13
C ILE A 170 42.20 20.20 28.84
N ALA A 171 43.49 19.98 28.99
CA ALA A 171 44.13 18.71 28.68
C ALA A 171 43.83 17.64 29.75
N SER A 172 42.63 17.05 29.73
CA SER A 172 42.42 15.72 30.32
C SER A 172 41.14 14.99 29.85
N VAL A 173 40.68 15.12 28.60
CA VAL A 173 39.61 14.23 28.10
C VAL A 173 39.87 13.78 26.66
N THR A 174 40.34 12.54 26.57
CA THR A 174 40.25 11.58 25.45
C THR A 174 40.62 12.06 24.04
N THR A 175 41.85 11.71 23.67
CA THR A 175 42.22 11.38 22.29
C THR A 175 41.38 10.20 21.77
N ASN A 176 40.17 10.47 21.26
CA ASN A 176 39.50 9.58 20.32
C ASN A 176 39.69 10.12 18.91
N SER A 177 40.86 9.80 18.35
CA SER A 177 41.26 9.97 16.97
C SER A 177 40.53 8.97 16.04
N SER A 178 39.20 8.92 16.09
CA SER A 178 38.40 7.94 15.34
C SER A 178 37.13 8.51 14.69
N GLY A 179 37.04 9.83 14.52
CA GLY A 179 35.97 10.50 13.77
C GLY A 179 36.49 11.39 12.64
N MET A 180 37.54 10.96 11.92
CA MET A 180 38.29 11.79 10.95
C MET A 180 37.61 12.04 9.59
N TYR A 181 36.28 11.92 9.50
CA TYR A 181 35.50 12.50 8.39
C TYR A 181 34.21 13.12 8.96
N SER A 182 34.28 14.39 9.36
CA SER A 182 33.12 15.14 9.84
C SER A 182 32.83 16.32 8.92
N SER A 183 31.57 16.49 8.52
CA SER A 183 31.09 17.64 7.77
C SER A 183 31.37 18.94 8.54
N MET A 184 31.55 20.05 7.82
CA MET A 184 31.76 21.39 8.41
C MET A 184 30.69 21.74 9.46
N LEU A 185 29.46 21.25 9.27
CA LEU A 185 28.36 21.36 10.24
C LEU A 185 28.63 20.68 11.58
N ARG A 186 29.23 19.47 11.58
CA ARG A 186 29.62 18.77 12.81
C ARG A 186 30.78 19.47 13.49
N LEU A 187 31.74 19.98 12.74
CA LEU A 187 32.84 20.77 13.31
C LEU A 187 32.32 22.07 13.94
N LYS A 188 31.39 22.78 13.27
CA LYS A 188 30.73 23.96 13.83
C LYS A 188 30.02 23.64 15.14
N ARG A 189 29.23 22.56 15.20
CA ARG A 189 28.56 22.13 16.45
C ARG A 189 29.57 21.83 17.56
N TYR A 190 30.62 21.09 17.24
CA TYR A 190 31.67 20.76 18.22
C TYR A 190 32.37 22.01 18.76
N ALA A 191 32.71 22.97 17.89
CA ALA A 191 33.30 24.24 18.30
C ALA A 191 32.36 25.03 19.22
N ILE A 192 31.06 25.12 18.88
CA ILE A 192 30.05 25.80 19.71
C ILE A 192 29.96 25.16 21.09
N THR A 193 29.85 23.82 21.18
CA THR A 193 29.82 23.10 22.45
C THR A 193 31.08 23.35 23.26
N CYS A 194 32.23 23.45 22.59
CA CYS A 194 33.50 23.71 23.26
C CYS A 194 33.58 25.13 23.85
N MET A 195 33.11 26.13 23.10
CA MET A 195 33.02 27.51 23.59
C MET A 195 32.02 27.63 24.73
N GLU A 196 30.89 26.91 24.67
CA GLU A 196 29.89 26.89 25.74
C GLU A 196 30.42 26.23 27.02
N ASN A 197 31.16 25.13 26.91
CA ASN A 197 31.82 24.52 28.06
C ASN A 197 32.87 25.46 28.69
N GLN A 198 33.66 26.16 27.87
CA GLN A 198 34.66 27.11 28.37
C GLN A 198 34.01 28.33 29.03
N LEU A 199 32.93 28.85 28.44
CA LEU A 199 32.13 29.93 29.01
C LEU A 199 31.57 29.52 30.38
N GLN A 200 31.04 28.30 30.50
CA GLN A 200 30.57 27.77 31.79
C GLN A 200 31.69 27.71 32.83
N LEU A 201 32.89 27.26 32.46
CA LEU A 201 34.04 27.19 33.37
C LEU A 201 34.49 28.59 33.85
N GLU A 202 34.58 29.57 32.95
CA GLU A 202 34.97 30.94 33.30
C GLU A 202 33.89 31.65 34.13
N CYS A 203 32.61 31.41 33.83
CA CYS A 203 31.50 31.88 34.65
C CYS A 203 31.52 31.25 36.06
N VAL A 204 31.84 29.96 36.21
CA VAL A 204 31.95 29.30 37.52
C VAL A 204 33.12 29.85 38.34
N SER A 205 34.25 30.15 37.69
CA SER A 205 35.41 30.79 38.32
C SER A 205 35.07 32.19 38.84
N LEU A 206 34.44 33.03 38.02
CA LEU A 206 34.13 34.42 38.37
C LEU A 206 32.94 34.55 39.33
N ARG A 207 32.02 33.58 39.38
CA ARG A 207 30.94 33.53 40.39
C ARG A 207 31.45 33.48 41.84
N GLN A 208 32.70 33.05 42.06
CA GLN A 208 33.32 33.12 43.39
C GLN A 208 33.51 34.56 43.88
N ASN A 209 33.49 35.55 42.96
CA ASN A 209 33.65 36.97 43.25
C ASN A 209 32.32 37.75 43.29
N GLY A 210 31.16 37.07 43.10
CA GLY A 210 29.82 37.68 43.10
C GLY A 210 28.89 37.11 42.01
N PRO A 211 27.58 37.39 42.04
CA PRO A 211 26.68 37.05 40.94
C PRO A 211 27.06 37.84 39.67
N LEU A 212 27.11 37.16 38.53
CA LEU A 212 27.43 37.75 37.23
C LEU A 212 26.15 38.29 36.57
N ASP A 213 26.22 39.50 36.00
CA ASP A 213 25.17 40.07 35.17
C ASP A 213 25.22 39.49 33.73
N GLU A 214 24.10 39.51 33.02
CA GLU A 214 24.00 39.04 31.62
C GLU A 214 25.00 39.74 30.68
N ASP A 215 25.26 41.03 30.88
CA ASP A 215 26.22 41.79 30.09
C ASP A 215 27.66 41.28 30.29
N GLN A 216 28.02 40.88 31.52
CA GLN A 216 29.33 40.32 31.82
C GLN A 216 29.52 38.94 31.18
N ILE A 217 28.47 38.12 31.17
CA ILE A 217 28.49 36.81 30.50
C ILE A 217 28.67 36.99 28.98
N GLN A 218 28.02 37.99 28.40
CA GLN A 218 28.17 38.31 26.98
C GLN A 218 29.59 38.80 26.66
N GLU A 219 30.20 39.65 27.50
CA GLU A 219 31.60 40.09 27.34
C GLU A 219 32.59 38.92 27.38
N ILE A 220 32.43 38.00 28.34
CA ILE A 220 33.25 36.79 28.45
C ILE A 220 33.08 35.92 27.18
N SER A 221 31.83 35.71 26.75
CA SER A 221 31.53 34.99 25.50
C SER A 221 32.26 35.62 24.31
N ASN A 222 32.18 36.95 24.17
CA ASN A 222 32.81 37.67 23.06
C ASN A 222 34.33 37.51 23.09
N GLY A 223 34.96 37.64 24.26
CA GLY A 223 36.40 37.44 24.44
C GLY A 223 36.85 36.02 24.07
N LEU A 224 36.04 35.00 24.37
CA LEU A 224 36.32 33.61 23.97
C LEU A 224 36.26 33.42 22.45
N TRP A 225 35.23 33.97 21.81
CA TRP A 225 35.08 33.90 20.35
C TRP A 225 36.15 34.70 19.60
N GLU A 226 36.52 35.88 20.11
CA GLU A 226 37.62 36.69 19.58
C GLU A 226 38.95 35.94 19.69
N LYS A 227 39.26 35.38 20.86
CA LYS A 227 40.47 34.58 21.08
C LYS A 227 40.53 33.37 20.14
N PHE A 228 39.41 32.69 19.95
CA PHE A 228 39.33 31.56 19.02
C PHE A 228 39.53 32.00 17.56
N TYR A 229 38.95 33.13 17.15
CA TYR A 229 39.17 33.71 15.83
C TYR A 229 40.63 34.08 15.60
N LEU A 230 41.30 34.71 16.58
CA LEU A 230 42.71 35.07 16.49
C LEU A 230 43.62 33.84 16.33
N TYR A 231 43.31 32.71 17.00
CA TYR A 231 44.03 31.45 16.76
C TYR A 231 43.82 30.93 15.34
N CYS A 232 42.58 31.00 14.82
CA CYS A 232 42.30 30.63 13.43
C CYS A 232 43.10 31.51 12.45
N MET A 233 43.19 32.82 12.70
CA MET A 233 43.98 33.75 11.90
C MET A 233 45.48 33.48 11.98
N GLN A 234 46.01 33.18 13.16
CA GLN A 234 47.42 32.86 13.34
C GLN A 234 47.81 31.60 12.54
N TYR A 235 47.02 30.52 12.64
CA TYR A 235 47.27 29.30 11.88
C TYR A 235 47.06 29.49 10.38
N ARG A 236 46.12 30.34 10.00
CA ARG A 236 45.94 30.73 8.60
C ARG A 236 47.19 31.43 8.09
N PHE A 237 47.67 32.46 8.80
CA PHE A 237 48.86 33.23 8.44
C PHE A 237 50.08 32.31 8.24
N GLU A 238 50.32 31.39 9.17
CA GLU A 238 51.41 30.41 9.06
C GLU A 238 51.25 29.52 7.81
N SER A 239 50.06 28.94 7.61
CA SER A 239 49.78 28.10 6.44
C SER A 239 49.79 28.85 5.10
N SER A 240 49.62 30.16 5.16
CA SER A 240 49.55 31.06 4.01
C SER A 240 50.91 31.61 3.60
N ARG A 241 52.02 31.28 4.27
CA ARG A 241 53.34 31.76 3.83
C ARG A 241 53.67 31.20 2.44
N PRO A 242 54.11 32.04 1.47
CA PRO A 242 54.46 31.58 0.15
C PRO A 242 55.80 30.85 0.18
N ILE A 243 55.85 29.70 -0.50
CA ILE A 243 57.05 28.86 -0.63
C ILE A 243 57.75 29.15 -1.95
N GLY A 244 56.99 29.44 -3.01
CA GLY A 244 57.53 29.72 -4.34
C GLY A 244 56.45 30.05 -5.36
N LEU A 245 56.86 30.22 -6.61
CA LEU A 245 56.01 30.52 -7.76
C LEU A 245 55.91 29.31 -8.68
N PHE A 246 54.81 29.22 -9.41
CA PHE A 246 54.65 28.27 -10.50
C PHE A 246 54.04 28.93 -11.73
N ILE A 247 54.43 28.43 -12.89
CA ILE A 247 53.82 28.77 -14.18
C ILE A 247 53.34 27.46 -14.81
N CYS A 248 52.05 27.42 -15.16
CA CYS A 248 51.47 26.36 -15.96
C CYS A 248 51.17 26.88 -17.36
N GLU A 249 51.86 26.32 -18.34
CA GLU A 249 51.60 26.56 -19.75
C GLU A 249 50.86 25.34 -20.33
N LYS A 250 49.70 25.57 -20.95
CA LYS A 250 48.95 24.52 -21.64
C LYS A 250 48.60 24.97 -23.05
N GLU A 251 49.20 24.33 -24.03
CA GLU A 251 48.87 24.56 -25.44
C GLU A 251 47.61 23.75 -25.81
N GLN A 252 46.52 24.45 -26.14
CA GLN A 252 45.34 23.84 -26.76
C GLN A 252 44.98 24.60 -28.04
N LYS A 253 45.00 23.89 -29.18
CA LYS A 253 44.43 24.27 -30.49
C LYS A 253 44.42 25.78 -30.80
N ASN A 254 45.60 26.40 -30.86
CA ASN A 254 45.88 27.80 -31.22
C ASN A 254 45.74 28.89 -30.12
N THR A 255 45.54 28.53 -28.85
CA THR A 255 45.67 29.48 -27.72
C THR A 255 46.57 28.92 -26.63
N SER A 256 47.65 29.63 -26.30
CA SER A 256 48.46 29.37 -25.11
C SER A 256 47.78 30.01 -23.90
N PHE A 257 47.32 29.19 -22.96
CA PHE A 257 46.86 29.69 -21.66
C PHE A 257 48.04 29.66 -20.68
N PHE A 258 48.39 30.84 -20.15
CA PHE A 258 49.38 30.99 -19.10
C PHE A 258 48.67 31.24 -17.77
N ASN A 259 48.80 30.30 -16.83
CA ASN A 259 48.36 30.50 -15.46
C ASN A 259 49.59 30.56 -14.56
N ALA A 260 49.77 31.70 -13.88
CA ALA A 260 50.80 31.88 -12.86
C ALA A 260 50.17 31.91 -11.46
N GLY A 261 50.95 31.55 -10.45
CA GLY A 261 50.47 31.58 -9.09
C GLY A 261 51.55 31.31 -8.05
N ILE A 262 51.12 31.27 -6.79
CA ILE A 262 51.95 31.06 -5.61
C ILE A 262 51.67 29.66 -5.03
N ILE A 263 52.74 28.91 -4.76
CA ILE A 263 52.71 27.67 -3.99
C ILE A 263 52.82 28.02 -2.51
N ARG A 264 51.92 27.47 -1.69
CA ARG A 264 51.96 27.54 -0.21
C ARG A 264 51.92 26.13 0.36
N GLU A 265 52.19 25.97 1.65
CA GLU A 265 52.39 24.64 2.27
C GLU A 265 51.16 23.73 2.17
N LYS A 266 49.94 24.29 2.21
CA LYS A 266 48.68 23.53 2.25
C LYS A 266 47.76 23.78 1.06
N TYR A 267 48.01 24.81 0.26
CA TYR A 267 47.17 25.19 -0.88
C TYR A 267 47.96 26.01 -1.89
N VAL A 268 47.37 26.22 -3.07
CA VAL A 268 47.97 26.98 -4.17
C VAL A 268 47.07 28.16 -4.49
N SER A 269 47.65 29.33 -4.73
CA SER A 269 46.93 30.55 -5.11
C SER A 269 47.19 30.87 -6.58
N PHE A 270 46.15 31.20 -7.35
CA PHE A 270 46.27 31.56 -8.76
C PHE A 270 46.15 33.07 -8.95
N PHE A 271 46.95 33.62 -9.85
CA PHE A 271 46.80 35.01 -10.27
C PHE A 271 45.70 35.12 -11.32
N ARG A 272 44.88 36.16 -11.20
CA ARG A 272 43.79 36.49 -12.11
C ARG A 272 43.84 37.99 -12.41
N ILE A 273 43.49 38.35 -13.64
CA ILE A 273 43.26 39.75 -14.01
C ILE A 273 42.01 40.24 -13.28
N CYS A 274 42.09 41.42 -12.66
CA CYS A 274 40.98 42.03 -11.93
C CYS A 274 39.86 42.42 -12.90
N ASP A 275 38.60 42.17 -12.52
CA ASP A 275 37.44 42.68 -13.27
C ASP A 275 37.21 44.18 -12.96
N GLY A 276 36.36 44.86 -13.74
CA GLY A 276 36.13 46.31 -13.59
C GLY A 276 35.69 46.74 -12.18
N VAL A 277 34.89 45.90 -11.49
CA VAL A 277 34.44 46.15 -10.11
C VAL A 277 35.58 45.99 -9.11
N GLU A 278 36.42 44.96 -9.29
CA GLU A 278 37.59 44.75 -8.43
C GLU A 278 38.62 45.85 -8.62
N PHE A 279 38.80 46.32 -9.86
CA PHE A 279 39.66 47.45 -10.17
C PHE A 279 39.15 48.75 -9.51
N ALA A 280 37.84 49.00 -9.52
CA ALA A 280 37.24 50.13 -8.80
C ALA A 280 37.45 50.02 -7.27
N PHE A 281 37.35 48.82 -6.70
CA PHE A 281 37.53 48.58 -5.26
C PHE A 281 38.98 48.76 -4.81
N PHE A 282 39.94 48.19 -5.54
CA PHE A 282 41.36 48.21 -5.17
C PHE A 282 42.13 49.47 -5.63
N ALA A 283 41.61 50.20 -6.62
CA ALA A 283 42.22 51.42 -7.16
C ALA A 283 41.21 52.58 -7.37
N PRO A 284 40.49 53.01 -6.32
CA PRO A 284 39.39 53.99 -6.45
C PRO A 284 39.84 55.33 -7.04
N ILE A 285 41.05 55.79 -6.72
CA ILE A 285 41.62 57.07 -7.16
C ILE A 285 41.95 57.07 -8.67
N ILE A 286 42.21 55.90 -9.25
CA ILE A 286 42.54 55.74 -10.68
C ILE A 286 41.28 55.53 -11.52
N TYR A 287 40.25 54.91 -10.94
CA TYR A 287 38.97 54.65 -11.61
C TYR A 287 38.24 55.95 -12.00
N ASP A 288 38.17 56.92 -11.08
CA ASP A 288 37.52 58.22 -11.29
C ASP A 288 38.17 59.06 -12.42
N ARG A 289 39.43 58.78 -12.79
CA ARG A 289 40.11 59.46 -13.91
C ARG A 289 39.84 58.84 -15.28
N LEU A 290 39.54 57.54 -15.34
CA LEU A 290 39.40 56.79 -16.60
C LEU A 290 37.94 56.65 -17.06
N TRP A 291 36.97 56.79 -16.15
CA TRP A 291 35.54 56.78 -16.46
C TRP A 291 34.81 58.00 -15.88
N PRO A 292 34.75 59.15 -16.61
CA PRO A 292 33.90 60.25 -16.20
C PRO A 292 32.42 59.83 -16.27
N ILE A 293 31.65 60.26 -15.25
CA ILE A 293 30.29 59.83 -14.85
C ILE A 293 29.18 59.97 -15.94
N GLU A 294 29.50 60.32 -17.18
CA GLU A 294 28.49 60.67 -18.19
C GLU A 294 27.86 59.48 -18.93
N ASN A 295 28.34 58.24 -18.79
CA ASN A 295 27.83 57.09 -19.57
C ASN A 295 27.57 55.80 -18.76
N VAL A 296 27.03 55.90 -17.54
CA VAL A 296 26.54 54.72 -16.81
C VAL A 296 25.01 54.76 -16.76
N HIS A 297 24.36 53.81 -17.45
CA HIS A 297 22.92 53.60 -17.34
C HIS A 297 22.54 53.38 -15.86
N LYS A 298 21.46 54.03 -15.38
CA LYS A 298 20.97 53.96 -13.99
C LYS A 298 20.93 52.54 -13.41
N ASP A 299 20.68 51.54 -14.24
CA ASP A 299 20.58 50.13 -13.86
C ASP A 299 21.92 49.52 -13.38
N GLU A 300 23.05 49.97 -13.93
CA GLU A 300 24.39 49.51 -13.50
C GLU A 300 24.83 50.20 -12.21
N HIS A 301 24.37 51.43 -11.99
CA HIS A 301 24.66 52.19 -10.77
C HIS A 301 23.83 51.69 -9.57
N GLU A 302 22.58 51.25 -9.78
CA GLU A 302 21.77 50.56 -8.77
C GLU A 302 22.27 49.14 -8.48
N MET A 303 22.77 48.41 -9.49
CA MET A 303 23.47 47.14 -9.29
C MET A 303 24.73 47.30 -8.44
N MET A 304 25.52 48.37 -8.65
CA MET A 304 26.67 48.70 -7.78
C MET A 304 26.27 49.03 -6.34
N LEU A 305 25.16 49.75 -6.13
CA LEU A 305 24.64 50.07 -4.78
C LEU A 305 24.08 48.83 -4.06
N LEU A 306 23.43 47.91 -4.77
CA LEU A 306 22.96 46.62 -4.21
C LEU A 306 24.12 45.64 -3.95
N GLN A 307 25.19 45.74 -4.74
CA GLN A 307 26.43 44.98 -4.58
C GLN A 307 27.30 45.43 -3.40
N GLN A 308 27.03 46.60 -2.80
CA GLN A 308 27.70 47.05 -1.58
C GLN A 308 27.16 46.40 -0.29
N HIS A 309 26.09 45.59 -0.36
CA HIS A 309 25.66 44.79 0.78
C HIS A 309 26.55 43.54 0.94
N PRO A 310 27.37 43.45 2.02
CA PRO A 310 28.34 42.37 2.20
C PRO A 310 27.71 40.97 2.31
N ASN A 311 26.41 40.92 2.64
CA ASN A 311 25.67 39.66 2.82
C ASN A 311 25.26 38.99 1.50
N LEU A 312 25.13 39.71 0.38
CA LEU A 312 24.85 39.11 -0.93
C LEU A 312 26.12 38.60 -1.63
N PHE A 313 27.24 39.29 -1.42
CA PHE A 313 28.55 38.91 -1.98
C PHE A 313 29.07 37.57 -1.42
N PHE A 314 28.78 37.27 -0.14
CA PHE A 314 29.27 36.04 0.51
C PHE A 314 28.49 34.78 0.14
N VAL A 315 27.17 34.87 -0.07
CA VAL A 315 26.32 33.69 -0.33
C VAL A 315 26.57 33.10 -1.72
N GLN A 316 26.98 33.90 -2.71
CA GLN A 316 27.31 33.40 -4.05
C GLN A 316 28.73 32.83 -4.17
N ARG A 317 29.67 33.25 -3.32
CA ARG A 317 31.07 32.81 -3.41
C ARG A 317 31.34 31.43 -2.80
N SER A 318 30.50 30.97 -1.87
CA SER A 318 30.78 29.76 -1.09
C SER A 318 30.74 28.44 -1.86
N ASN A 319 30.40 28.42 -3.16
CA ASN A 319 30.21 27.17 -3.91
C ASN A 319 30.90 27.05 -5.28
N ILE A 320 31.80 27.94 -5.70
CA ILE A 320 32.34 27.87 -7.08
C ILE A 320 33.87 28.03 -7.10
N CYS A 321 34.56 26.91 -6.88
CA CYS A 321 35.96 26.71 -7.26
C CYS A 321 36.04 25.88 -8.54
N HIS A 322 35.65 26.45 -9.68
CA HIS A 322 36.01 25.88 -10.99
C HIS A 322 36.56 26.98 -11.90
N PHE A 323 37.70 26.65 -12.52
CA PHE A 323 38.62 27.55 -13.19
C PHE A 323 38.01 28.47 -14.25
N THR A 324 38.65 29.62 -14.38
CA THR A 324 38.61 30.77 -15.32
C THR A 324 37.81 30.72 -16.62
N THR A 325 37.38 29.58 -17.16
CA THR A 325 36.44 29.51 -18.30
C THR A 325 34.98 29.77 -17.92
N SER A 326 34.60 29.61 -16.63
CA SER A 326 33.21 29.78 -16.18
C SER A 326 32.84 31.21 -15.74
N LEU A 327 33.78 32.16 -15.60
CA LEU A 327 33.43 33.50 -15.10
C LEU A 327 32.54 34.30 -16.08
N ARG A 328 32.59 34.00 -17.39
CA ARG A 328 31.62 34.54 -18.38
C ARG A 328 30.19 34.00 -18.22
N SER A 329 29.98 32.91 -17.45
CA SER A 329 28.65 32.34 -17.18
C SER A 329 27.91 32.98 -15.99
N PHE A 330 28.52 33.94 -15.29
CA PHE A 330 27.82 34.69 -14.24
C PHE A 330 26.60 35.48 -14.77
N SER A 331 26.57 35.84 -16.06
CA SER A 331 25.40 36.49 -16.66
C SER A 331 24.23 35.53 -16.88
N THR A 332 24.47 34.22 -16.96
CA THR A 332 23.42 33.20 -17.21
C THR A 332 22.77 32.66 -15.94
N ASP A 333 23.46 32.73 -14.80
CA ASP A 333 23.01 32.18 -13.51
C ASP A 333 22.33 33.21 -12.58
N CYS A 334 22.11 34.43 -13.05
CA CYS A 334 21.40 35.47 -12.30
C CYS A 334 19.95 35.03 -12.01
N PRO A 335 19.42 35.22 -10.79
CA PRO A 335 18.00 34.92 -10.48
C PRO A 335 17.00 35.69 -11.36
N SER A 336 17.44 36.74 -12.05
CA SER A 336 16.69 37.50 -13.05
C SER A 336 16.69 36.87 -14.46
N SER A 337 17.27 35.67 -14.66
CA SER A 337 17.23 34.96 -15.93
C SER A 337 15.93 34.15 -16.12
N ASP A 338 15.48 34.01 -17.36
CA ASP A 338 14.23 33.29 -17.71
C ASP A 338 14.34 31.76 -17.51
N ASP A 339 15.56 31.22 -17.37
CA ASP A 339 15.79 29.77 -17.37
C ASP A 339 15.67 29.10 -15.98
N PHE A 340 15.60 29.87 -14.87
CA PHE A 340 15.39 29.40 -13.49
C PHE A 340 16.20 28.13 -13.09
N LEU A 341 17.41 27.98 -13.61
CA LEU A 341 18.18 26.74 -13.53
C LEU A 341 18.58 26.37 -12.10
N PHE A 342 18.98 27.36 -11.30
CA PHE A 342 19.40 27.12 -9.91
C PHE A 342 18.24 26.66 -9.02
N GLY A 343 17.08 27.31 -9.13
CA GLY A 343 15.87 26.89 -8.41
C GLY A 343 15.38 25.51 -8.85
N GLU A 344 15.50 25.19 -10.14
CA GLU A 344 15.22 23.85 -10.67
C GLU A 344 16.18 22.79 -10.08
N TRP A 345 17.48 23.10 -10.02
CA TRP A 345 18.51 22.22 -9.43
C TRP A 345 18.25 21.97 -7.94
N LEU A 346 17.93 23.01 -7.17
CA LEU A 346 17.56 22.88 -5.75
C LEU A 346 16.34 21.95 -5.56
N SER A 347 15.31 22.12 -6.40
CA SER A 347 14.08 21.33 -6.35
C SER A 347 14.28 19.87 -6.79
N LYS A 348 15.21 19.60 -7.71
CA LYS A 348 15.57 18.24 -8.13
C LYS A 348 16.31 17.47 -7.05
N ASN A 349 17.18 18.14 -6.30
CA ASN A 349 17.99 17.53 -5.24
C ASN A 349 17.31 17.53 -3.86
N GLU A 350 16.05 17.95 -3.79
CA GLU A 350 15.23 17.95 -2.56
C GLU A 350 15.89 18.72 -1.39
N LEU A 351 16.59 19.81 -1.71
CA LEU A 351 17.29 20.65 -0.74
C LEU A 351 16.33 21.64 -0.04
N HIS A 352 15.38 21.13 0.75
CA HIS A 352 14.24 21.90 1.27
C HIS A 352 14.60 23.13 2.12
N VAL A 353 15.61 23.03 2.98
CA VAL A 353 16.07 24.17 3.80
C VAL A 353 16.63 25.30 2.93
N HIS A 354 17.39 24.93 1.90
CA HIS A 354 17.97 25.90 0.97
C HIS A 354 16.92 26.51 0.05
N ILE A 355 15.86 25.77 -0.31
CA ILE A 355 14.73 26.30 -1.06
C ILE A 355 14.01 27.39 -0.27
N ASP A 356 13.74 27.17 1.02
CA ASP A 356 13.03 28.18 1.82
C ASP A 356 13.84 29.46 1.97
N GLU A 357 15.14 29.34 2.26
CA GLU A 357 16.06 30.47 2.34
C GLU A 357 16.20 31.19 0.99
N TYR A 358 16.34 30.44 -0.10
CA TYR A 358 16.42 30.99 -1.45
C TYR A 358 15.16 31.80 -1.81
N VAL A 359 13.98 31.27 -1.51
CA VAL A 359 12.72 31.98 -1.77
C VAL A 359 12.61 33.21 -0.89
N ARG A 360 12.95 33.12 0.41
CA ARG A 360 12.94 34.25 1.36
C ARG A 360 13.83 35.40 0.89
N LEU A 361 15.04 35.11 0.42
CA LEU A 361 16.00 36.11 -0.06
C LEU A 361 15.51 36.81 -1.34
N LEU A 362 14.85 36.08 -2.23
CA LEU A 362 14.40 36.62 -3.52
C LEU A 362 13.03 37.30 -3.48
N CYS A 363 12.17 36.96 -2.51
CA CYS A 363 10.81 37.49 -2.40
C CYS A 363 10.73 39.02 -2.37
N ASN A 364 11.77 39.70 -1.86
CA ASN A 364 11.72 41.14 -1.63
C ASN A 364 12.10 42.00 -2.84
N TRP A 365 12.80 41.45 -3.84
CA TRP A 365 13.37 42.26 -4.93
C TRP A 365 13.27 41.61 -6.32
N CYS A 366 13.22 40.28 -6.42
CA CYS A 366 13.17 39.59 -7.71
C CYS A 366 11.72 39.33 -8.15
N GLN A 367 11.23 40.07 -9.15
CA GLN A 367 9.87 39.87 -9.69
C GLN A 367 9.78 38.72 -10.70
N TRP A 368 10.91 38.35 -11.31
CA TRP A 368 11.02 37.24 -12.28
C TRP A 368 10.79 35.89 -11.62
N ASN A 369 10.20 34.93 -12.32
CA ASN A 369 10.01 33.54 -11.85
C ASN A 369 9.29 33.38 -10.50
N SER A 370 8.38 34.31 -10.15
CA SER A 370 7.66 34.28 -8.88
C SER A 370 6.78 33.04 -8.72
N CYS A 371 6.19 32.54 -9.81
CA CYS A 371 5.29 31.39 -9.77
C CYS A 371 6.09 30.08 -9.61
N SER A 372 7.23 29.95 -10.29
CA SER A 372 8.19 28.85 -10.14
C SER A 372 8.77 28.79 -8.74
N ARG A 373 9.08 29.93 -8.11
CA ARG A 373 9.48 29.99 -6.70
C ARG A 373 8.40 29.46 -5.77
N ASN A 374 7.16 29.93 -5.95
CA ASN A 374 6.02 29.43 -5.16
C ASN A 374 5.81 27.93 -5.38
N PHE A 375 6.00 27.43 -6.61
CA PHE A 375 5.89 26.01 -6.93
C PHE A 375 6.96 25.16 -6.22
N ILE A 376 8.23 25.55 -6.27
CA ILE A 376 9.30 24.79 -5.59
C ILE A 376 9.12 24.83 -4.06
N LYS A 377 8.63 25.95 -3.52
CA LYS A 377 8.30 26.09 -2.09
C LYS A 377 7.11 25.22 -1.69
N ALA A 378 6.05 25.19 -2.51
CA ALA A 378 4.90 24.32 -2.29
C ALA A 378 5.31 22.84 -2.32
N LYS A 379 6.16 22.45 -3.29
CA LYS A 379 6.73 21.11 -3.39
C LYS A 379 7.60 20.76 -2.18
N SER A 380 8.41 21.70 -1.66
CA SER A 380 9.19 21.44 -0.44
C SER A 380 8.31 21.32 0.80
N CYS A 381 7.27 22.13 0.94
CA CYS A 381 6.28 22.01 2.02
C CYS A 381 5.58 20.64 1.99
N LEU A 382 5.20 20.13 0.81
CA LEU A 382 4.66 18.78 0.67
C LEU A 382 5.62 17.70 1.15
N ALA A 383 6.89 17.79 0.77
CA ALA A 383 7.89 16.81 1.17
C ALA A 383 8.15 16.80 2.68
N ILE A 384 7.98 17.96 3.34
CA ILE A 384 8.06 18.08 4.81
C ILE A 384 6.79 17.53 5.50
N GLY A 385 5.66 17.45 4.79
CA GLY A 385 4.36 17.00 5.32
C GLY A 385 3.36 18.14 5.60
N ASP A 386 3.73 19.39 5.34
CA ASP A 386 2.87 20.57 5.50
C ASP A 386 1.90 20.69 4.31
N THR A 387 0.84 19.88 4.30
CA THR A 387 -0.14 19.79 3.20
C THR A 387 -0.92 21.09 3.01
N PHE A 388 -1.36 21.75 4.08
CA PHE A 388 -2.15 22.98 4.02
C PHE A 388 -1.39 24.15 3.38
N LYS A 389 -0.14 24.41 3.82
CA LYS A 389 0.70 25.47 3.24
C LYS A 389 0.98 25.21 1.76
N ALA A 390 1.17 23.96 1.38
CA ALA A 390 1.35 23.60 0.00
C ALA A 390 0.09 23.89 -0.84
N LEU A 391 -1.09 23.56 -0.33
CA LEU A 391 -2.37 23.86 -0.98
C LEU A 391 -2.61 25.36 -1.16
N ASP A 392 -2.15 26.21 -0.26
CA ASP A 392 -2.26 27.66 -0.40
C ASP A 392 -1.27 28.21 -1.45
N LEU A 393 -0.08 27.62 -1.55
CA LEU A 393 0.99 28.08 -2.45
C LEU A 393 0.82 27.61 -3.91
N PHE A 394 0.23 26.43 -4.15
CA PHE A 394 0.05 25.91 -5.52
C PHE A 394 -0.86 26.78 -6.41
N PRO A 395 -2.01 27.31 -5.96
CA PRO A 395 -2.81 28.26 -6.74
C PRO A 395 -2.05 29.54 -7.11
N LEU A 396 -1.07 29.96 -6.33
CA LEU A 396 -0.24 31.12 -6.67
C LEU A 396 0.70 30.82 -7.85
N SER A 397 1.10 29.56 -8.02
CA SER A 397 1.93 29.13 -9.17
C SER A 397 1.16 29.00 -10.48
N TRP A 398 -0.17 28.99 -10.43
CA TRP A 398 -1.09 28.92 -11.58
C TRP A 398 -0.77 29.98 -12.65
N LYS A 399 -0.59 31.23 -12.22
CA LYS A 399 -0.44 32.40 -13.12
C LYS A 399 0.81 32.31 -14.01
N GLY A 400 1.80 31.50 -13.62
CA GLY A 400 3.08 31.36 -14.32
C GLY A 400 3.10 30.28 -15.40
N ILE A 401 2.06 29.46 -15.55
CA ILE A 401 2.05 28.31 -16.46
C ILE A 401 2.28 28.70 -17.93
N HIS A 402 1.73 29.83 -18.36
CA HIS A 402 1.90 30.34 -19.72
C HIS A 402 3.15 31.22 -19.89
N ASN A 403 3.75 31.68 -18.80
CA ASN A 403 4.82 32.68 -18.82
C ASN A 403 6.19 32.00 -18.60
N GLU A 404 6.34 31.25 -17.52
CA GLU A 404 7.63 30.78 -16.99
C GLU A 404 8.02 29.42 -17.59
N ARG A 405 9.28 29.30 -18.07
CA ARG A 405 9.78 28.12 -18.79
C ARG A 405 9.79 26.84 -17.95
N MET A 406 10.10 26.94 -16.66
CA MET A 406 10.17 25.78 -15.76
C MET A 406 8.81 25.11 -15.57
N LEU A 407 7.73 25.89 -15.44
CA LEU A 407 6.37 25.37 -15.36
C LEU A 407 5.90 24.77 -16.69
N LYS A 408 6.27 25.37 -17.82
CA LYS A 408 6.05 24.78 -19.15
C LYS A 408 6.71 23.42 -19.28
N LYS A 409 7.99 23.28 -18.87
CA LYS A 409 8.72 22.00 -18.86
C LYS A 409 8.02 20.93 -18.01
N ILE A 410 7.44 21.30 -16.87
CA ILE A 410 6.71 20.36 -16.00
C ILE A 410 5.43 19.84 -16.66
N LEU A 411 4.76 20.68 -17.43
CA LEU A 411 3.55 20.33 -18.19
C LEU A 411 3.87 19.56 -19.49
N SER A 412 5.00 19.85 -20.12
CA SER A 412 5.38 19.34 -21.45
C SER A 412 6.25 18.08 -21.45
N GLN A 413 6.35 17.34 -20.32
CA GLN A 413 7.11 16.08 -20.30
C GLN A 413 6.56 15.01 -21.26
N ASP A 414 5.34 15.20 -21.78
CA ASP A 414 4.78 14.43 -22.90
C ASP A 414 4.95 15.23 -24.21
N GLU A 415 6.09 15.10 -24.89
CA GLU A 415 6.50 15.83 -26.12
C GLU A 415 5.56 15.66 -27.35
N LYS A 416 4.40 14.99 -27.23
CA LYS A 416 3.61 14.55 -28.39
C LYS A 416 2.35 15.34 -28.71
N LEU A 417 1.93 16.33 -27.91
CA LEU A 417 0.71 17.11 -28.21
C LEU A 417 0.94 18.62 -28.05
N PRO A 418 0.98 19.39 -29.16
CA PRO A 418 1.11 20.83 -29.10
C PRO A 418 -0.24 21.51 -28.84
N VAL A 419 -0.17 22.67 -28.17
CA VAL A 419 -1.22 23.66 -27.90
C VAL A 419 -2.44 23.09 -27.16
N ILE A 420 -2.27 22.97 -25.85
CA ILE A 420 -3.38 22.79 -24.92
C ILE A 420 -4.08 24.14 -24.75
N THR A 421 -5.40 24.21 -25.02
CA THR A 421 -6.22 25.40 -24.71
C THR A 421 -6.03 25.83 -23.23
N PRO A 422 -6.18 27.12 -22.88
CA PRO A 422 -5.89 27.60 -21.51
C PRO A 422 -6.63 26.79 -20.42
N TYR A 423 -7.84 26.34 -20.69
CA TYR A 423 -8.62 25.46 -19.82
C TYR A 423 -8.07 24.03 -19.74
N ALA A 424 -7.60 23.47 -20.84
CA ALA A 424 -7.01 22.13 -20.81
C ALA A 424 -5.62 22.15 -20.14
N SER A 425 -4.84 23.23 -20.23
CA SER A 425 -3.57 23.36 -19.50
C SER A 425 -3.83 23.47 -18.00
N LEU A 426 -4.96 24.07 -17.61
CA LEU A 426 -5.44 24.06 -16.24
C LEU A 426 -5.71 22.66 -15.73
N SER A 427 -6.52 21.91 -16.47
CA SER A 427 -6.83 20.53 -16.10
C SER A 427 -5.57 19.68 -16.00
N ALA A 428 -4.62 19.82 -16.92
CA ALA A 428 -3.36 19.08 -16.93
C ALA A 428 -2.47 19.43 -15.71
N PHE A 429 -2.44 20.70 -15.32
CA PHE A 429 -1.73 21.15 -14.13
C PHE A 429 -2.33 20.55 -12.85
N HIS A 430 -3.65 20.62 -12.67
CA HIS A 430 -4.33 20.01 -11.53
C HIS A 430 -4.10 18.50 -11.47
N LEU A 431 -4.12 17.79 -12.60
CA LEU A 431 -3.81 16.35 -12.63
C LEU A 431 -2.36 16.05 -12.21
N LYS A 432 -1.40 16.89 -12.62
CA LYS A 432 0.00 16.73 -12.19
C LYS A 432 0.13 16.97 -10.67
N LEU A 433 -0.58 17.96 -10.13
CA LEU A 433 -0.63 18.20 -8.68
C LEU A 433 -1.28 17.04 -7.93
N ILE A 434 -2.40 16.51 -8.41
CA ILE A 434 -3.06 15.34 -7.81
C ILE A 434 -2.10 14.14 -7.76
N ARG A 435 -1.37 13.88 -8.86
CA ARG A 435 -0.33 12.83 -8.89
C ARG A 435 0.81 13.11 -7.89
N LEU A 436 1.19 14.38 -7.73
CA LEU A 436 2.22 14.80 -6.76
C LEU A 436 1.74 14.56 -5.32
N PHE A 437 0.54 15.00 -4.95
CA PHE A 437 -0.03 14.79 -3.61
C PHE A 437 -0.20 13.30 -3.29
N ARG A 438 -0.68 12.49 -4.25
CA ARG A 438 -0.75 11.03 -4.12
C ARG A 438 0.62 10.40 -3.90
N LYS A 439 1.68 10.89 -4.57
CA LYS A 439 3.06 10.40 -4.36
C LYS A 439 3.55 10.64 -2.93
N TYR A 440 3.19 11.78 -2.33
CA TYR A 440 3.56 12.12 -0.96
C TYR A 440 2.54 11.63 0.10
N GLY A 441 1.50 10.87 -0.29
CA GLY A 441 0.49 10.32 0.63
C GLY A 441 -0.50 11.34 1.20
N ALA A 442 -0.57 12.55 0.63
CA ALA A 442 -1.42 13.64 1.12
C ALA A 442 -2.84 13.58 0.54
N HIS A 443 -3.61 12.53 0.88
CA HIS A 443 -4.93 12.26 0.29
C HIS A 443 -5.98 13.35 0.61
N ASP A 444 -5.98 13.93 1.81
CA ASP A 444 -6.91 15.00 2.19
C ASP A 444 -6.79 16.25 1.31
N GLY A 445 -5.57 16.59 0.90
CA GLY A 445 -5.32 17.71 0.02
C GLY A 445 -5.77 17.46 -1.42
N VAL A 446 -5.86 16.20 -1.83
CA VAL A 446 -6.32 15.84 -3.18
C VAL A 446 -7.77 16.26 -3.40
N LEU A 447 -8.65 16.11 -2.41
CA LEU A 447 -10.06 16.49 -2.54
C LEU A 447 -10.22 17.99 -2.87
N LYS A 448 -9.53 18.86 -2.14
CA LYS A 448 -9.56 20.31 -2.40
C LYS A 448 -9.03 20.67 -3.80
N LEU A 449 -7.99 19.97 -4.26
CA LEU A 449 -7.45 20.16 -5.61
C LEU A 449 -8.41 19.66 -6.69
N VAL A 450 -9.14 18.57 -6.42
CA VAL A 450 -10.14 18.00 -7.33
C VAL A 450 -11.36 18.92 -7.41
N HIS A 451 -11.89 19.42 -6.29
CA HIS A 451 -12.97 20.41 -6.30
C HIS A 451 -12.57 21.68 -7.04
N SER A 452 -11.37 22.21 -6.78
CA SER A 452 -10.84 23.34 -7.54
C SER A 452 -10.67 23.04 -9.03
N GLY A 453 -10.32 21.80 -9.40
CA GLY A 453 -10.28 21.34 -10.78
C GLY A 453 -11.66 21.25 -11.44
N ILE A 454 -12.68 20.81 -10.71
CA ILE A 454 -14.08 20.73 -11.17
C ILE A 454 -14.61 22.15 -11.41
N ASP A 455 -14.44 23.06 -10.46
CA ASP A 455 -14.93 24.45 -10.55
C ASP A 455 -14.33 25.21 -11.73
N ASN A 456 -13.06 24.93 -12.05
CA ASN A 456 -12.32 25.63 -13.11
C ASN A 456 -12.43 24.97 -14.49
N THR A 457 -13.01 23.76 -14.61
CA THR A 457 -13.17 23.08 -15.90
C THR A 457 -14.58 23.21 -16.44
N LEU A 458 -14.70 23.68 -17.69
CA LEU A 458 -15.97 23.83 -18.40
C LEU A 458 -16.31 22.64 -19.31
N GLN A 459 -15.35 21.74 -19.57
CA GLN A 459 -15.55 20.60 -20.46
C GLN A 459 -16.10 19.37 -19.71
N PRO A 460 -17.19 18.74 -20.19
CA PRO A 460 -17.85 17.65 -19.46
C PRO A 460 -16.97 16.40 -19.34
N VAL A 461 -16.13 16.10 -20.33
CA VAL A 461 -15.22 14.94 -20.32
C VAL A 461 -14.11 15.07 -19.27
N GLN A 462 -13.64 16.30 -19.05
CA GLN A 462 -12.63 16.59 -18.02
C GLN A 462 -13.27 16.63 -16.63
N GLN A 463 -14.49 17.16 -16.51
CA GLN A 463 -15.26 17.10 -15.26
C GLN A 463 -15.51 15.65 -14.82
N THR A 464 -15.93 14.76 -15.73
CA THR A 464 -16.13 13.34 -15.40
C THR A 464 -14.84 12.63 -15.01
N MET A 465 -13.68 13.12 -15.45
CA MET A 465 -12.37 12.60 -15.02
C MET A 465 -12.07 13.06 -13.59
N PHE A 466 -12.29 14.32 -13.26
CA PHE A 466 -12.08 14.81 -11.89
C PHE A 466 -13.06 14.16 -10.91
N GLN A 467 -14.31 13.95 -11.30
CA GLN A 467 -15.31 13.26 -10.47
C GLN A 467 -14.94 11.79 -10.21
N SER A 468 -14.33 11.07 -11.16
CA SER A 468 -13.84 9.71 -10.91
C SER A 468 -12.61 9.68 -10.00
N ILE A 469 -11.76 10.71 -10.07
CA ILE A 469 -10.65 10.91 -9.14
C ILE A 469 -11.17 11.25 -7.73
N GLU A 470 -12.20 12.09 -7.63
CA GLU A 470 -12.91 12.42 -6.38
C GLU A 470 -13.43 11.16 -5.70
N PHE A 471 -14.14 10.33 -6.46
CA PHE A 471 -14.64 9.03 -6.01
C PHE A 471 -13.49 8.14 -5.49
N SER A 472 -12.42 7.98 -6.28
CA SER A 472 -11.24 7.19 -5.87
C SER A 472 -10.63 7.72 -4.56
N CYS A 473 -10.58 9.03 -4.36
CA CYS A 473 -10.05 9.61 -3.14
C CYS A 473 -10.94 9.38 -1.92
N HIS A 474 -12.27 9.52 -2.04
CA HIS A 474 -13.18 9.19 -0.94
C HIS A 474 -13.13 7.70 -0.58
N VAL A 475 -12.94 6.82 -1.58
CA VAL A 475 -12.74 5.39 -1.35
C VAL A 475 -11.43 5.13 -0.58
N ASP A 476 -10.33 5.78 -0.97
CA ASP A 476 -9.04 5.66 -0.29
C ASP A 476 -9.10 6.18 1.17
N LEU A 477 -9.91 7.22 1.42
CA LEU A 477 -10.13 7.81 2.75
C LEU A 477 -11.15 7.03 3.61
N GLY A 478 -11.87 6.06 3.05
CA GLY A 478 -12.90 5.30 3.74
C GLY A 478 -14.23 6.04 3.92
N HIS A 479 -14.44 7.17 3.24
CA HIS A 479 -15.67 7.95 3.28
C HIS A 479 -16.70 7.39 2.27
N TYR A 480 -17.29 6.24 2.57
CA TYR A 480 -18.10 5.49 1.59
C TYR A 480 -19.41 6.19 1.17
N GLU A 481 -20.08 6.89 2.09
CA GLU A 481 -21.31 7.65 1.77
C GLU A 481 -21.01 8.83 0.85
N GLU A 482 -19.92 9.56 1.11
CA GLU A 482 -19.46 10.64 0.26
C GLU A 482 -19.02 10.11 -1.11
N ALA A 483 -18.33 8.96 -1.15
CA ALA A 483 -18.00 8.29 -2.40
C ALA A 483 -19.26 7.99 -3.23
N TYR A 484 -20.33 7.48 -2.61
CA TYR A 484 -21.61 7.27 -3.29
C TYR A 484 -22.24 8.58 -3.81
N ASN A 485 -22.17 9.67 -3.04
CA ASN A 485 -22.66 10.99 -3.48
C ASN A 485 -21.88 11.50 -4.71
N THR A 486 -20.56 11.32 -4.76
CA THR A 486 -19.75 11.66 -5.95
C THR A 486 -20.12 10.82 -7.16
N LEU A 487 -20.44 9.54 -6.95
CA LEU A 487 -20.90 8.64 -8.00
C LEU A 487 -22.18 9.15 -8.65
N ILE A 488 -23.17 9.58 -7.87
CA ILE A 488 -24.44 10.11 -8.39
C ILE A 488 -24.21 11.35 -9.27
N LYS A 489 -23.28 12.22 -8.85
CA LYS A 489 -22.94 13.47 -9.55
C LYS A 489 -22.26 13.26 -10.90
N ASN A 490 -21.72 12.07 -11.19
CA ASN A 490 -21.10 11.80 -12.49
C ASN A 490 -22.08 12.05 -13.65
N CYS A 491 -21.61 12.63 -14.75
CA CYS A 491 -22.46 12.84 -15.93
C CYS A 491 -22.50 11.60 -16.85
N GLU A 492 -21.49 10.74 -16.79
CA GLU A 492 -21.31 9.62 -17.71
C GLU A 492 -21.83 8.29 -17.12
N PRO A 493 -22.81 7.61 -17.77
CA PRO A 493 -23.44 6.41 -17.20
C PRO A 493 -22.50 5.20 -17.13
N ALA A 494 -21.58 5.05 -18.09
CA ALA A 494 -20.59 3.97 -18.08
C ALA A 494 -19.69 4.05 -16.83
N ARG A 495 -19.14 5.24 -16.54
CA ARG A 495 -18.32 5.47 -15.34
C ARG A 495 -19.11 5.29 -14.04
N LYS A 496 -20.40 5.64 -14.01
CA LYS A 496 -21.26 5.34 -12.85
C LYS A 496 -21.30 3.85 -12.53
N LYS A 497 -21.47 2.99 -13.55
CA LYS A 497 -21.50 1.53 -13.36
C LYS A 497 -20.16 0.98 -12.86
N ASP A 498 -19.05 1.47 -13.41
CA ASP A 498 -17.72 1.05 -12.98
C ASP A 498 -17.40 1.49 -11.54
N CYS A 499 -17.69 2.75 -11.19
CA CYS A 499 -17.55 3.25 -9.83
C CYS A 499 -18.46 2.47 -8.86
N LEU A 500 -19.69 2.15 -9.26
CA LEU A 500 -20.62 1.37 -8.45
C LEU A 500 -20.06 -0.02 -8.19
N ARG A 501 -19.59 -0.70 -9.24
CA ARG A 501 -18.96 -2.01 -9.13
C ARG A 501 -17.76 -1.98 -8.19
N GLN A 502 -16.88 -0.99 -8.33
CA GLN A 502 -15.72 -0.84 -7.45
C GLN A 502 -16.13 -0.64 -5.99
N LEU A 503 -17.10 0.24 -5.72
CA LEU A 503 -17.60 0.50 -4.37
C LEU A 503 -18.22 -0.76 -3.74
N VAL A 504 -19.06 -1.47 -4.50
CA VAL A 504 -19.72 -2.69 -4.04
C VAL A 504 -18.70 -3.77 -3.70
N CYS A 505 -17.77 -4.07 -4.62
CA CYS A 505 -16.71 -5.05 -4.38
C CYS A 505 -15.86 -4.69 -3.15
N LEU A 506 -15.55 -3.40 -2.96
CA LEU A 506 -14.78 -2.94 -1.81
C LEU A 506 -15.56 -3.06 -0.49
N LEU A 507 -16.84 -2.69 -0.46
CA LEU A 507 -17.66 -2.81 0.74
C LEU A 507 -17.86 -4.27 1.18
N PHE A 508 -17.98 -5.20 0.23
CA PHE A 508 -17.96 -6.64 0.52
C PHE A 508 -16.60 -7.09 1.09
N ALA A 509 -15.49 -6.62 0.52
CA ALA A 509 -14.15 -6.96 1.01
C ALA A 509 -13.89 -6.42 2.43
N VAL A 510 -14.32 -5.20 2.73
CA VAL A 510 -14.19 -4.55 4.06
C VAL A 510 -15.26 -5.03 5.06
N ARG A 511 -16.26 -5.78 4.60
CA ARG A 511 -17.42 -6.28 5.38
C ARG A 511 -18.30 -5.18 5.99
N ARG A 512 -18.39 -4.01 5.33
CA ARG A 512 -19.33 -2.93 5.70
C ARG A 512 -20.67 -3.08 4.96
N LEU A 513 -21.38 -4.17 5.28
CA LEU A 513 -22.68 -4.50 4.70
C LEU A 513 -23.81 -3.60 5.21
N ASP A 514 -23.61 -2.99 6.38
CA ASP A 514 -24.46 -1.97 6.98
C ASP A 514 -24.68 -0.80 6.01
N ILE A 515 -23.58 -0.18 5.57
CA ILE A 515 -23.63 0.94 4.63
C ILE A 515 -24.27 0.48 3.31
N LEU A 516 -23.93 -0.72 2.83
CA LEU A 516 -24.43 -1.22 1.56
C LEU A 516 -25.96 -1.44 1.56
N LEU A 517 -26.58 -1.75 2.71
CA LEU A 517 -28.04 -1.87 2.84
C LEU A 517 -28.73 -0.51 2.89
N ASP A 518 -28.11 0.48 3.52
CA ASP A 518 -28.72 1.80 3.78
C ASP A 518 -28.63 2.77 2.59
N LEU A 519 -27.77 2.50 1.60
CA LEU A 519 -27.63 3.36 0.42
C LEU A 519 -28.93 3.40 -0.43
N PRO A 520 -29.38 4.58 -0.89
CA PRO A 520 -30.67 4.74 -1.56
C PRO A 520 -30.71 4.32 -3.04
N TYR A 521 -29.58 3.92 -3.64
CA TYR A 521 -29.46 3.39 -5.02
C TYR A 521 -30.31 4.09 -6.11
N TYR A 522 -30.44 5.43 -6.08
CA TYR A 522 -31.31 6.21 -6.98
C TYR A 522 -31.12 5.86 -8.46
N GLY A 523 -32.05 5.09 -9.04
CA GLY A 523 -32.01 4.65 -10.45
C GLY A 523 -30.89 3.66 -10.80
N LEU A 524 -30.17 3.13 -9.80
CA LEU A 524 -29.04 2.21 -9.97
C LEU A 524 -29.31 0.83 -9.34
N GLU A 525 -30.53 0.57 -8.87
CA GLU A 525 -30.87 -0.66 -8.16
C GLU A 525 -30.70 -1.93 -9.01
N GLU A 526 -31.07 -1.87 -10.29
CA GLU A 526 -30.94 -3.00 -11.21
C GLU A 526 -29.46 -3.31 -11.51
N GLU A 527 -28.66 -2.27 -11.71
CA GLU A 527 -27.21 -2.42 -11.91
C GLU A 527 -26.53 -2.95 -10.65
N PHE A 528 -26.91 -2.43 -9.47
CA PHE A 528 -26.42 -2.91 -8.19
C PHE A 528 -26.72 -4.40 -8.00
N THR A 529 -27.99 -4.78 -8.13
CA THR A 529 -28.42 -6.18 -7.95
C THR A 529 -27.83 -7.12 -9.00
N SER A 530 -27.62 -6.63 -10.22
CA SER A 530 -26.90 -7.36 -11.28
C SER A 530 -25.43 -7.59 -10.92
N ILE A 531 -24.72 -6.56 -10.44
CA ILE A 531 -23.32 -6.67 -10.00
C ILE A 531 -23.19 -7.67 -8.84
N VAL A 532 -24.04 -7.56 -7.82
CA VAL A 532 -24.00 -8.48 -6.68
C VAL A 532 -24.38 -9.90 -7.11
N GLY A 533 -25.39 -10.06 -7.96
CA GLY A 533 -25.80 -11.36 -8.49
C GLY A 533 -24.70 -12.02 -9.34
N MET A 534 -24.03 -11.27 -10.22
CA MET A 534 -22.87 -11.77 -10.97
C MET A 534 -21.73 -12.15 -10.03
N SER A 535 -21.47 -11.33 -9.02
CA SER A 535 -20.42 -11.63 -8.02
C SER A 535 -20.75 -12.92 -7.24
N ALA A 536 -22.01 -13.13 -6.86
CA ALA A 536 -22.47 -14.32 -6.17
C ALA A 536 -22.30 -15.59 -7.01
N ARG A 537 -22.63 -15.52 -8.32
CA ARG A 537 -22.44 -16.63 -9.27
C ARG A 537 -20.98 -16.96 -9.49
N SER A 538 -20.09 -15.97 -9.45
CA SER A 538 -18.65 -16.16 -9.63
C SER A 538 -17.90 -16.51 -8.35
N ALA A 539 -18.48 -16.24 -7.18
CA ALA A 539 -17.85 -16.52 -5.88
C ALA A 539 -17.77 -18.03 -5.62
N ASP A 540 -16.83 -18.46 -4.79
CA ASP A 540 -16.74 -19.86 -4.36
C ASP A 540 -18.00 -20.28 -3.59
N ILE A 541 -18.41 -21.54 -3.76
CA ILE A 541 -19.64 -22.10 -3.18
C ILE A 541 -19.60 -22.09 -1.65
N SER A 542 -18.38 -22.05 -1.09
CA SER A 542 -18.13 -21.92 0.34
C SER A 542 -18.50 -20.53 0.88
N ASP A 543 -18.46 -19.49 0.05
CA ASP A 543 -18.77 -18.11 0.39
C ASP A 543 -20.19 -17.74 -0.07
N CYS A 544 -21.15 -17.78 0.85
CA CYS A 544 -22.56 -17.46 0.59
C CYS A 544 -22.95 -16.02 0.92
N ILE A 545 -21.97 -15.18 1.31
CA ILE A 545 -22.24 -13.84 1.88
C ILE A 545 -23.06 -12.98 0.91
N GLN A 546 -22.80 -13.08 -0.40
CA GLN A 546 -23.48 -12.29 -1.42
C GLN A 546 -24.94 -12.74 -1.61
N TYR A 547 -25.23 -14.04 -1.58
CA TYR A 547 -26.61 -14.55 -1.67
C TYR A 547 -27.40 -14.21 -0.40
N ASP A 548 -26.81 -14.39 0.78
CA ASP A 548 -27.40 -13.99 2.07
C ASP A 548 -27.71 -12.49 2.11
N PHE A 549 -26.76 -11.67 1.65
CA PHE A 549 -26.94 -10.23 1.54
C PHE A 549 -28.09 -9.90 0.58
N LEU A 550 -28.10 -10.45 -0.63
CA LEU A 550 -29.16 -10.20 -1.61
C LEU A 550 -30.53 -10.59 -1.07
N TYR A 551 -30.64 -11.76 -0.44
CA TYR A 551 -31.87 -12.20 0.23
C TYR A 551 -32.34 -11.16 1.25
N SER A 552 -31.45 -10.73 2.16
CA SER A 552 -31.78 -9.72 3.18
C SER A 552 -32.18 -8.37 2.57
N PHE A 553 -31.53 -7.95 1.49
CA PHE A 553 -31.83 -6.72 0.76
C PHE A 553 -33.23 -6.73 0.14
N TYR A 554 -33.60 -7.82 -0.53
CA TYR A 554 -34.93 -7.96 -1.12
C TYR A 554 -36.03 -8.11 -0.08
N MET A 555 -35.76 -8.77 1.05
CA MET A 555 -36.66 -8.81 2.19
C MET A 555 -36.91 -7.42 2.76
N ASN A 556 -35.86 -6.59 2.93
CA ASN A 556 -36.00 -5.21 3.41
C ASN A 556 -36.83 -4.34 2.44
N LYS A 557 -36.58 -4.48 1.13
CA LYS A 557 -37.37 -3.79 0.08
C LYS A 557 -38.78 -4.35 -0.13
N LYS A 558 -39.19 -5.37 0.62
CA LYS A 558 -40.46 -6.09 0.48
C LYS A 558 -40.70 -6.73 -0.89
N ASN A 559 -39.64 -6.97 -1.66
CA ASN A 559 -39.74 -7.70 -2.93
C ASN A 559 -39.48 -9.20 -2.68
N LEU A 560 -40.50 -9.83 -2.09
CA LEU A 560 -40.43 -11.21 -1.59
C LEU A 560 -40.20 -12.24 -2.71
N ARG A 561 -40.79 -12.02 -3.89
CA ARG A 561 -40.61 -12.92 -5.04
C ARG A 561 -39.16 -12.94 -5.54
N ARG A 562 -38.52 -11.77 -5.68
CA ARG A 562 -37.09 -11.71 -6.05
C ARG A 562 -36.21 -12.34 -4.98
N SER A 563 -36.58 -12.19 -3.71
CA SER A 563 -35.91 -12.89 -2.60
C SER A 563 -35.97 -14.41 -2.77
N ALA A 564 -37.15 -14.96 -3.11
CA ALA A 564 -37.35 -16.39 -3.33
C ALA A 564 -36.50 -16.92 -4.50
N ILE A 565 -36.47 -16.20 -5.63
CA ILE A 565 -35.70 -16.56 -6.83
C ILE A 565 -34.20 -16.68 -6.50
N ILE A 566 -33.66 -15.74 -5.72
CA ILE A 566 -32.23 -15.72 -5.39
C ILE A 566 -31.86 -16.82 -4.42
N SER A 567 -32.67 -17.06 -3.39
CA SER A 567 -32.46 -18.22 -2.51
C SER A 567 -32.62 -19.54 -3.27
N TYR A 568 -33.45 -19.58 -4.31
CA TYR A 568 -33.62 -20.76 -5.15
C TYR A 568 -32.43 -20.98 -6.10
N GLU A 569 -31.84 -19.90 -6.62
CA GLU A 569 -30.59 -19.98 -7.39
C GLU A 569 -29.43 -20.53 -6.54
N GLU A 570 -29.27 -20.02 -5.32
CA GLU A 570 -28.30 -20.53 -4.33
C GLU A 570 -28.56 -22.02 -4.01
N CYS A 571 -29.84 -22.36 -3.87
CA CYS A 571 -30.31 -23.73 -3.64
C CYS A 571 -29.88 -24.68 -4.75
N MET A 572 -30.16 -24.35 -6.02
CA MET A 572 -29.79 -25.20 -7.15
C MET A 572 -28.29 -25.40 -7.27
N ARG A 573 -27.49 -24.34 -7.05
CA ARG A 573 -26.04 -24.43 -7.07
C ARG A 573 -25.51 -25.42 -6.02
N ASN A 574 -25.96 -25.28 -4.78
CA ASN A 574 -25.61 -26.22 -3.70
C ASN A 574 -26.06 -27.65 -4.01
N CYS A 575 -27.21 -27.83 -4.69
CA CYS A 575 -27.73 -29.14 -5.07
C CYS A 575 -26.82 -29.87 -6.07
N PHE A 576 -26.34 -29.19 -7.11
CA PHE A 576 -25.50 -29.81 -8.14
C PHE A 576 -24.12 -30.22 -7.62
N GLU A 577 -23.59 -29.49 -6.66
CA GLU A 577 -22.24 -29.71 -6.12
C GLU A 577 -22.21 -30.45 -4.78
N CYS A 578 -23.39 -30.89 -4.30
CA CYS A 578 -23.62 -31.66 -3.07
C CYS A 578 -22.53 -32.71 -2.82
N SER A 579 -21.51 -32.33 -2.05
CA SER A 579 -20.31 -33.15 -1.80
C SER A 579 -20.01 -33.30 -0.32
N SER A 580 -20.58 -32.43 0.51
CA SER A 580 -20.34 -32.38 1.94
C SER A 580 -21.65 -32.18 2.69
N LEU A 581 -21.64 -32.51 3.97
CA LEU A 581 -22.75 -32.24 4.88
C LEU A 581 -23.07 -30.75 4.99
N ASN A 582 -22.05 -29.88 4.88
CA ASN A 582 -22.23 -28.43 4.89
C ASN A 582 -23.03 -27.95 3.65
N HIS A 583 -22.73 -28.48 2.47
CA HIS A 583 -23.48 -28.15 1.25
C HIS A 583 -24.95 -28.60 1.37
N LEU A 584 -25.20 -29.79 1.93
CA LEU A 584 -26.55 -30.29 2.15
C LEU A 584 -27.32 -29.46 3.18
N ASN A 585 -26.67 -29.03 4.27
CA ASN A 585 -27.28 -28.15 5.26
C ASN A 585 -27.59 -26.76 4.67
N ARG A 586 -26.71 -26.22 3.84
CA ARG A 586 -26.96 -24.97 3.09
C ARG A 586 -28.13 -25.13 2.13
N TYR A 587 -28.17 -26.22 1.37
CA TYR A 587 -29.28 -26.55 0.49
C TYR A 587 -30.62 -26.57 1.26
N PHE A 588 -30.67 -27.25 2.40
CA PHE A 588 -31.83 -27.26 3.29
C PHE A 588 -32.24 -25.85 3.74
N ASN A 589 -31.29 -25.04 4.20
CA ASN A 589 -31.55 -23.66 4.63
C ASN A 589 -32.02 -22.76 3.48
N CYS A 590 -31.52 -22.96 2.26
CA CYS A 590 -31.95 -22.20 1.09
C CYS A 590 -33.41 -22.52 0.71
N ILE A 591 -33.82 -23.79 0.77
CA ILE A 591 -35.23 -24.17 0.54
C ILE A 591 -36.12 -23.54 1.62
N MET A 592 -35.70 -23.54 2.88
CA MET A 592 -36.43 -22.83 3.95
C MET A 592 -36.58 -21.34 3.67
N LYS A 593 -35.51 -20.65 3.22
CA LYS A 593 -35.58 -19.23 2.81
C LYS A 593 -36.57 -19.00 1.66
N CYS A 594 -36.59 -19.89 0.67
CA CYS A 594 -37.55 -19.86 -0.45
C CYS A 594 -38.98 -19.99 0.06
N LEU A 595 -39.26 -21.01 0.88
CA LEU A 595 -40.59 -21.25 1.43
C LEU A 595 -41.05 -20.10 2.32
N ASN A 596 -40.17 -19.58 3.17
CA ASN A 596 -40.47 -18.42 4.01
C ASN A 596 -40.86 -17.22 3.16
N SER A 597 -40.12 -16.92 2.09
CA SER A 597 -40.46 -15.79 1.21
C SER A 597 -41.74 -16.01 0.40
N LEU A 598 -41.99 -17.23 -0.10
CA LEU A 598 -43.21 -17.57 -0.85
C LEU A 598 -44.46 -17.64 0.05
N SER A 599 -44.34 -18.11 1.29
CA SER A 599 -45.46 -18.19 2.24
C SER A 599 -46.03 -16.81 2.62
N VAL A 600 -45.18 -15.78 2.59
CA VAL A 600 -45.59 -14.40 2.86
C VAL A 600 -46.18 -13.73 1.61
N THR A 601 -45.88 -14.22 0.41
CA THR A 601 -46.50 -13.73 -0.83
C THR A 601 -47.93 -14.21 -0.97
N GLN A 602 -48.76 -13.42 -1.67
CA GLN A 602 -50.12 -13.84 -2.02
C GLN A 602 -50.08 -15.12 -2.87
N GLU A 603 -50.99 -16.05 -2.60
CA GLU A 603 -51.01 -17.39 -3.22
C GLU A 603 -51.01 -17.36 -4.75
N SER A 604 -51.61 -16.34 -5.39
CA SER A 604 -51.63 -16.18 -6.84
C SER A 604 -50.27 -15.84 -7.47
N TYR A 605 -49.32 -15.34 -6.67
CA TYR A 605 -47.99 -14.92 -7.10
C TYR A 605 -46.86 -15.76 -6.48
N ALA A 606 -47.20 -16.79 -5.70
CA ALA A 606 -46.29 -17.64 -4.94
C ALA A 606 -45.68 -18.79 -5.78
N TRP A 607 -45.02 -18.42 -6.89
CA TRP A 607 -44.36 -19.35 -7.80
C TRP A 607 -43.05 -18.79 -8.35
N ILE A 608 -42.14 -19.69 -8.70
CA ILE A 608 -40.80 -19.37 -9.25
C ILE A 608 -40.72 -19.88 -10.70
N ASP A 609 -40.27 -19.01 -11.60
CA ASP A 609 -39.90 -19.33 -12.98
C ASP A 609 -38.48 -19.89 -13.04
N CYS A 610 -38.36 -21.16 -13.46
CA CYS A 610 -37.08 -21.82 -13.66
C CYS A 610 -36.90 -22.17 -15.14
N PRO A 611 -35.86 -21.66 -15.83
CA PRO A 611 -35.46 -22.24 -17.10
C PRO A 611 -34.99 -23.67 -16.83
N ILE A 612 -35.51 -24.64 -17.58
CA ILE A 612 -35.01 -26.03 -17.50
C ILE A 612 -33.56 -26.00 -17.97
N ILE A 613 -32.64 -26.05 -17.02
CA ILE A 613 -31.25 -26.38 -17.31
C ILE A 613 -31.28 -27.90 -17.47
N ASP A 614 -31.39 -28.36 -18.72
CA ASP A 614 -31.32 -29.77 -19.06
C ASP A 614 -30.14 -30.37 -18.30
N LYS A 615 -30.45 -31.33 -17.43
CA LYS A 615 -29.43 -32.18 -16.81
C LYS A 615 -28.64 -32.76 -17.97
N ILE A 616 -27.41 -32.29 -18.15
CA ILE A 616 -26.52 -32.75 -19.22
C ILE A 616 -26.18 -34.21 -18.92
N GLU A 617 -27.03 -35.11 -19.39
CA GLU A 617 -26.75 -36.50 -19.66
C GLU A 617 -27.83 -37.05 -20.61
N ALA A 618 -27.45 -37.09 -21.89
CA ALA A 618 -28.01 -37.90 -22.98
C ALA A 618 -29.45 -37.61 -23.46
N SER A 619 -29.61 -36.67 -24.39
CA SER A 619 -29.99 -36.95 -25.79
C SER A 619 -30.30 -35.65 -26.56
N HIS A 620 -29.64 -35.47 -27.69
CA HIS A 620 -29.89 -34.37 -28.62
C HIS A 620 -31.26 -34.52 -29.29
N ILE A 621 -32.30 -33.93 -28.71
CA ILE A 621 -33.44 -33.39 -29.45
C ILE A 621 -33.83 -32.09 -28.75
N ALA A 622 -33.44 -30.96 -29.35
CA ALA A 622 -33.93 -29.65 -28.97
C ALA A 622 -35.46 -29.63 -29.14
N GLN A 623 -36.19 -29.65 -28.04
CA GLN A 623 -37.61 -29.35 -27.99
C GLN A 623 -37.82 -28.27 -26.93
N ASP A 624 -38.24 -27.10 -27.43
CA ASP A 624 -38.90 -25.97 -26.76
C ASP A 624 -38.58 -25.70 -25.30
N ASP A 625 -38.14 -24.46 -25.03
CA ASP A 625 -38.01 -23.82 -23.71
C ASP A 625 -39.29 -23.97 -22.87
N LYS A 626 -39.49 -25.15 -22.26
CA LYS A 626 -40.53 -25.37 -21.27
C LYS A 626 -40.03 -24.71 -19.99
N ILE A 627 -40.63 -23.58 -19.62
CA ILE A 627 -40.39 -22.96 -18.33
C ILE A 627 -41.06 -23.84 -17.27
N GLU A 628 -40.29 -24.36 -16.33
CA GLU A 628 -40.83 -25.14 -15.21
C GLU A 628 -41.26 -24.18 -14.09
N ILE A 629 -42.54 -24.22 -13.74
CA ILE A 629 -43.09 -23.44 -12.63
C ILE A 629 -42.92 -24.27 -11.35
N VAL A 630 -42.22 -23.71 -10.37
CA VAL A 630 -42.03 -24.34 -9.07
C VAL A 630 -42.97 -23.69 -8.05
N ASP A 631 -43.95 -24.47 -7.61
CA ASP A 631 -44.92 -24.08 -6.59
C ASP A 631 -44.40 -24.38 -5.17
N ALA A 632 -44.96 -23.68 -4.17
CA ALA A 632 -44.64 -23.88 -2.75
C ALA A 632 -44.76 -25.35 -2.31
N LYS A 633 -45.81 -26.06 -2.74
CA LYS A 633 -46.03 -27.48 -2.40
C LYS A 633 -44.87 -28.37 -2.84
N ARG A 634 -44.32 -28.12 -4.03
CA ARG A 634 -43.19 -28.90 -4.56
C ARG A 634 -41.91 -28.64 -3.77
N LEU A 635 -41.71 -27.40 -3.33
CA LEU A 635 -40.59 -27.02 -2.45
C LEU A 635 -40.73 -27.64 -1.06
N GLU A 636 -41.94 -27.72 -0.50
CA GLU A 636 -42.20 -28.41 0.77
C GLU A 636 -41.85 -29.90 0.68
N GLU A 637 -42.26 -30.57 -0.39
CA GLU A 637 -41.88 -31.97 -0.61
C GLU A 637 -40.36 -32.15 -0.75
N GLN A 638 -39.70 -31.26 -1.51
CA GLN A 638 -38.25 -31.28 -1.64
C GLN A 638 -37.59 -31.07 -0.28
N LEU A 639 -38.07 -30.13 0.52
CA LEU A 639 -37.56 -29.88 1.86
C LEU A 639 -37.61 -31.13 2.74
N ILE A 640 -38.74 -31.83 2.75
CA ILE A 640 -38.89 -33.07 3.53
C ILE A 640 -37.90 -34.13 3.06
N THR A 641 -37.73 -34.29 1.74
CA THR A 641 -36.75 -35.25 1.19
C THR A 641 -35.31 -34.91 1.61
N VAL A 642 -34.95 -33.63 1.58
CA VAL A 642 -33.61 -33.13 1.94
C VAL A 642 -33.38 -33.25 3.42
N HIS A 643 -34.38 -32.95 4.25
CA HIS A 643 -34.31 -33.13 5.69
C HIS A 643 -34.02 -34.60 6.06
N CYS A 644 -34.72 -35.54 5.42
CA CYS A 644 -34.47 -36.97 5.59
C CYS A 644 -33.06 -37.38 5.12
N ALA A 645 -32.60 -36.87 3.98
CA ALA A 645 -31.25 -37.10 3.49
C ALA A 645 -30.18 -36.54 4.46
N LEU A 646 -30.43 -35.35 5.02
CA LEU A 646 -29.54 -34.70 5.98
C LEU A 646 -29.43 -35.52 7.26
N LEU A 647 -30.54 -35.97 7.84
CA LEU A 647 -30.55 -36.84 9.01
C LEU A 647 -29.72 -38.11 8.79
N LEU A 648 -29.88 -38.77 7.64
CA LEU A 648 -29.09 -39.96 7.30
C LEU A 648 -27.60 -39.65 7.12
N SER A 649 -27.27 -38.51 6.50
CA SER A 649 -25.89 -38.08 6.26
C SER A 649 -25.14 -37.65 7.53
N THR A 650 -25.85 -37.23 8.58
CA THR A 650 -25.21 -36.96 9.89
C THR A 650 -24.72 -38.24 10.56
N LYS A 651 -25.39 -39.37 10.30
CA LYS A 651 -25.06 -40.68 10.88
C LYS A 651 -24.14 -41.54 9.99
N ASN A 652 -24.05 -41.25 8.68
CA ASN A 652 -23.27 -42.01 7.68
C ASN A 652 -22.41 -41.08 6.80
N GLU A 653 -21.16 -41.45 6.52
CA GLU A 653 -20.18 -40.59 5.79
C GLU A 653 -20.49 -40.35 4.29
N GLY A 654 -21.53 -40.96 3.71
CA GLY A 654 -21.80 -40.96 2.26
C GLY A 654 -22.84 -39.95 1.78
N CYS A 655 -22.60 -38.63 1.87
CA CYS A 655 -23.58 -37.59 1.51
C CYS A 655 -24.12 -37.70 0.06
N LYS A 656 -23.23 -37.90 -0.93
CA LYS A 656 -23.61 -37.97 -2.36
C LYS A 656 -24.58 -39.10 -2.69
N LEU A 657 -24.29 -40.28 -2.11
CA LEU A 657 -25.11 -41.47 -2.32
C LEU A 657 -26.50 -41.27 -1.70
N VAL A 658 -26.59 -40.65 -0.53
CA VAL A 658 -27.87 -40.41 0.13
C VAL A 658 -28.74 -39.43 -0.66
N THR A 659 -28.15 -38.37 -1.22
CA THR A 659 -28.88 -37.36 -2.00
C THR A 659 -29.37 -37.85 -3.37
N SER A 660 -28.74 -38.89 -3.94
CA SER A 660 -29.13 -39.44 -5.25
C SER A 660 -30.21 -40.53 -5.17
N LEU A 661 -30.63 -40.93 -3.97
CA LEU A 661 -31.61 -42.01 -3.80
C LEU A 661 -33.04 -41.53 -3.99
N ASP A 662 -33.84 -42.40 -4.61
CA ASP A 662 -35.29 -42.24 -4.64
C ASP A 662 -35.90 -42.30 -3.24
N ALA A 663 -37.06 -41.68 -3.08
CA ALA A 663 -37.77 -41.61 -1.79
C ALA A 663 -37.99 -42.99 -1.15
N THR A 664 -38.23 -44.03 -1.94
CA THR A 664 -38.43 -45.40 -1.44
C THR A 664 -37.16 -46.01 -0.85
N ASN A 665 -36.04 -45.84 -1.53
CA ASN A 665 -34.74 -46.31 -1.05
C ASN A 665 -34.28 -45.50 0.16
N LEU A 666 -34.55 -44.19 0.19
CA LEU A 666 -34.29 -43.33 1.34
C LEU A 666 -35.07 -43.81 2.57
N ILE A 667 -36.38 -44.08 2.43
CA ILE A 667 -37.22 -44.68 3.49
C ILE A 667 -36.61 -45.99 3.98
N SER A 668 -36.16 -46.87 3.07
CA SER A 668 -35.58 -48.16 3.46
C SER A 668 -34.31 -48.02 4.33
N LEU A 669 -33.47 -47.01 4.06
CA LEU A 669 -32.29 -46.72 4.88
C LEU A 669 -32.69 -46.12 6.24
N MET A 670 -33.72 -45.28 6.28
CA MET A 670 -34.25 -44.72 7.53
C MET A 670 -34.83 -45.81 8.44
N LEU A 671 -35.50 -46.80 7.86
CA LEU A 671 -36.03 -47.96 8.60
C LEU A 671 -34.90 -48.77 9.26
N LYS A 672 -33.78 -48.99 8.54
CA LYS A 672 -32.59 -49.64 9.13
C LYS A 672 -32.04 -48.88 10.34
N GLN A 673 -32.11 -47.54 10.32
CA GLN A 673 -31.68 -46.70 11.43
C GLN A 673 -32.78 -46.42 12.48
N LYS A 674 -33.96 -47.07 12.36
CA LYS A 674 -35.12 -46.91 13.25
C LYS A 674 -35.66 -45.46 13.36
N LEU A 675 -35.53 -44.65 12.30
CA LEU A 675 -36.05 -43.27 12.20
C LEU A 675 -37.48 -43.21 11.61
N TYR A 676 -38.44 -43.78 12.32
CA TYR A 676 -39.82 -43.98 11.86
C TYR A 676 -40.61 -42.70 11.61
N ARG A 677 -40.49 -41.67 12.46
CA ARG A 677 -41.30 -40.44 12.35
C ARG A 677 -40.99 -39.69 11.06
N SER A 678 -39.71 -39.52 10.76
CA SER A 678 -39.26 -38.83 9.54
C SER A 678 -39.52 -39.69 8.29
N ALA A 679 -39.38 -41.02 8.39
CA ALA A 679 -39.75 -41.94 7.32
C ALA A 679 -41.26 -41.86 6.99
N MET A 680 -42.12 -41.75 8.01
CA MET A 680 -43.57 -41.62 7.84
C MET A 680 -43.94 -40.31 7.13
N LYS A 681 -43.32 -39.19 7.54
CA LYS A 681 -43.51 -37.90 6.87
C LYS A 681 -43.13 -37.98 5.39
N LEU A 682 -42.00 -38.60 5.06
CA LEU A 682 -41.56 -38.77 3.68
C LEU A 682 -42.49 -39.68 2.87
N ALA A 683 -42.97 -40.77 3.46
CA ALA A 683 -43.89 -41.70 2.81
C ALA A 683 -45.23 -41.03 2.48
N ARG A 684 -45.82 -40.28 3.41
CA ARG A 684 -47.09 -39.55 3.19
C ARG A 684 -46.98 -38.55 2.03
N CYS A 685 -45.83 -37.89 1.91
CA CYS A 685 -45.58 -36.91 0.85
C CYS A 685 -45.30 -37.54 -0.52
N ARG A 686 -44.34 -38.48 -0.63
CA ARG A 686 -43.85 -38.96 -1.94
C ARG A 686 -44.00 -40.46 -2.23
N ALA A 687 -44.26 -41.29 -1.22
CA ALA A 687 -44.27 -42.74 -1.37
C ALA A 687 -45.33 -43.40 -0.47
N ARG A 688 -46.60 -43.05 -0.68
CA ARG A 688 -47.73 -43.51 0.17
C ARG A 688 -47.83 -45.03 0.26
N SER A 689 -47.41 -45.74 -0.78
CA SER A 689 -47.35 -47.22 -0.81
C SER A 689 -46.40 -47.84 0.22
N MET A 690 -45.44 -47.08 0.76
CA MET A 690 -44.50 -47.58 1.76
C MET A 690 -45.01 -47.48 3.19
N VAL A 691 -46.14 -46.79 3.45
CA VAL A 691 -46.69 -46.63 4.80
C VAL A 691 -46.90 -47.98 5.52
N PRO A 692 -47.49 -49.02 4.89
CA PRO A 692 -47.61 -50.34 5.51
C PRO A 692 -46.26 -50.96 5.89
N THR A 693 -45.25 -50.84 5.02
CA THR A 693 -43.91 -51.40 5.27
C THR A 693 -43.19 -50.74 6.45
N ILE A 694 -43.44 -49.44 6.68
CA ILE A 694 -42.91 -48.71 7.83
C ILE A 694 -43.52 -49.26 9.11
N TYR A 695 -44.84 -49.47 9.12
CA TYR A 695 -45.56 -50.04 10.26
C TYR A 695 -45.15 -51.49 10.57
N GLU A 696 -44.91 -52.32 9.55
CA GLU A 696 -44.34 -53.65 9.74
C GLU A 696 -42.96 -53.62 10.41
N HIS A 697 -42.09 -52.69 10.00
CA HIS A 697 -40.75 -52.57 10.57
C HIS A 697 -40.79 -52.02 12.00
N LEU A 698 -41.63 -51.01 12.26
CA LEU A 698 -41.87 -50.46 13.58
C LEU A 698 -42.36 -51.57 14.53
N THR A 699 -43.35 -52.35 14.10
CA THR A 699 -43.89 -53.49 14.85
C THR A 699 -42.82 -54.54 15.14
N SER A 700 -41.96 -54.85 14.18
CA SER A 700 -40.83 -55.77 14.37
C SER A 700 -39.87 -55.24 15.45
N SER A 701 -39.58 -53.94 15.46
CA SER A 701 -38.78 -53.31 16.52
C SER A 701 -39.48 -53.29 17.89
N CYS A 702 -40.81 -53.16 17.95
CA CYS A 702 -41.58 -53.29 19.20
C CYS A 702 -41.46 -54.70 19.79
N ILE A 703 -41.52 -55.73 18.93
CA ILE A 703 -41.37 -57.14 19.33
C ILE A 703 -39.93 -57.42 19.81
N GLU A 704 -38.92 -56.93 19.09
CA GLU A 704 -37.50 -57.02 19.49
C GLU A 704 -37.24 -56.36 20.85
N ALA A 705 -37.82 -55.19 21.09
CA ALA A 705 -37.72 -54.51 22.39
C ALA A 705 -38.43 -55.28 23.52
N SER A 706 -39.52 -55.97 23.19
CA SER A 706 -40.25 -56.81 24.14
C SER A 706 -39.49 -58.09 24.49
N SER A 707 -38.75 -58.67 23.54
CA SER A 707 -37.95 -59.88 23.78
C SER A 707 -36.61 -59.59 24.49
N SER A 708 -35.98 -58.44 24.24
CA SER A 708 -34.73 -58.04 24.91
C SER A 708 -34.92 -57.69 26.40
N ALA A 709 -36.07 -57.10 26.76
CA ALA A 709 -36.44 -56.83 28.15
C ALA A 709 -36.64 -58.11 28.98
N ASN A 710 -37.07 -59.22 28.35
CA ASN A 710 -37.26 -60.50 29.03
C ASN A 710 -35.93 -61.21 29.35
N PHE A 711 -34.85 -60.95 28.58
CA PHE A 711 -33.53 -61.53 28.84
C PHE A 711 -32.77 -60.82 29.97
N THR A 712 -32.85 -59.49 30.04
CA THR A 712 -32.16 -58.66 31.05
C THR A 712 -32.75 -58.78 32.46
N ALA A 713 -33.99 -59.26 32.59
CA ALA A 713 -34.59 -59.59 33.88
C ALA A 713 -33.99 -60.86 34.55
N SER A 714 -33.08 -61.59 33.88
CA SER A 714 -32.57 -62.89 34.37
C SER A 714 -31.12 -62.88 34.88
N THR A 715 -30.38 -61.76 34.77
CA THR A 715 -29.00 -61.64 35.25
C THR A 715 -28.86 -60.45 36.21
N ILE A 716 -28.45 -60.74 37.44
CA ILE A 716 -28.49 -59.82 38.59
C ILE A 716 -27.40 -58.72 38.61
N ASP A 717 -26.41 -58.74 37.71
CA ASP A 717 -25.31 -57.76 37.76
C ASP A 717 -25.18 -56.94 36.48
N ALA A 718 -25.85 -55.79 36.43
CA ALA A 718 -25.40 -54.66 35.61
C ALA A 718 -25.82 -53.34 36.28
N ILE A 719 -24.80 -52.54 36.58
CA ILE A 719 -24.83 -51.23 37.22
C ILE A 719 -25.76 -50.26 36.46
N GLU A 720 -26.42 -49.39 37.22
CA GLU A 720 -27.27 -48.29 36.77
C GLU A 720 -26.54 -47.39 35.75
N ASP A 721 -26.76 -47.65 34.46
CA ASP A 721 -26.55 -46.67 33.38
C ASP A 721 -27.63 -46.88 32.30
N ASP A 722 -28.54 -45.90 32.22
CA ASP A 722 -29.44 -45.56 31.11
C ASP A 722 -30.09 -46.72 30.32
N ALA A 723 -31.04 -47.44 30.94
CA ALA A 723 -31.91 -48.43 30.29
C ALA A 723 -32.98 -47.81 29.35
N GLY A 724 -32.63 -46.76 28.62
CA GLY A 724 -33.49 -46.14 27.61
C GLY A 724 -33.40 -46.87 26.28
N ILE A 725 -34.54 -47.06 25.59
CA ILE A 725 -34.55 -47.55 24.20
C ILE A 725 -34.14 -46.37 23.30
N PRO A 726 -32.90 -46.32 22.75
CA PRO A 726 -32.34 -45.07 22.22
C PRO A 726 -33.08 -44.55 20.98
N TRP A 727 -33.60 -45.45 20.14
CA TRP A 727 -34.33 -45.07 18.93
C TRP A 727 -35.71 -44.44 19.24
N LEU A 728 -36.27 -44.67 20.43
CA LEU A 728 -37.56 -44.08 20.81
C LEU A 728 -37.39 -42.57 21.01
N ASN A 729 -36.30 -42.16 21.67
CA ASN A 729 -35.93 -40.74 21.85
C ASN A 729 -35.69 -40.05 20.50
N ASP A 730 -35.01 -40.70 19.56
CA ASP A 730 -34.76 -40.19 18.21
C ASP A 730 -36.05 -39.91 17.39
N ASN A 731 -37.18 -40.52 17.77
CA ASN A 731 -38.48 -40.29 17.12
C ASN A 731 -39.35 -39.25 17.86
N GLY A 732 -38.87 -38.69 18.97
CA GLY A 732 -39.47 -37.56 19.69
C GLY A 732 -40.73 -37.92 20.48
N VAL A 733 -40.54 -38.44 21.69
CA VAL A 733 -41.59 -38.91 22.63
C VAL A 733 -42.20 -37.80 23.49
N SER A 734 -41.86 -36.53 23.28
CA SER A 734 -42.23 -35.44 24.21
C SER A 734 -43.74 -35.28 24.44
N ASP A 735 -44.59 -35.80 23.54
CA ASP A 735 -46.05 -35.72 23.62
C ASP A 735 -46.73 -36.99 24.20
N VAL A 736 -46.00 -38.09 24.42
CA VAL A 736 -46.55 -39.35 24.95
C VAL A 736 -46.26 -39.42 26.45
N LEU A 737 -47.30 -39.40 27.27
CA LEU A 737 -47.25 -39.44 28.75
C LEU A 737 -46.20 -40.45 29.24
N SER A 738 -45.13 -39.91 29.84
CA SER A 738 -43.98 -40.62 30.38
C SER A 738 -44.40 -41.52 31.54
N VAL A 739 -44.73 -42.77 31.24
CA VAL A 739 -44.72 -43.86 32.22
C VAL A 739 -43.45 -44.66 31.97
N SER A 740 -42.51 -44.54 32.92
CA SER A 740 -41.30 -45.35 33.15
C SER A 740 -40.81 -46.19 31.96
N HIS A 741 -39.66 -45.79 31.40
CA HIS A 741 -38.84 -46.48 30.40
C HIS A 741 -39.00 -48.01 30.43
N SER A 742 -39.93 -48.51 29.63
CA SER A 742 -40.28 -49.92 29.55
C SER A 742 -41.00 -50.23 28.25
N VAL A 743 -41.08 -51.52 27.91
CA VAL A 743 -41.74 -52.09 26.74
C VAL A 743 -43.12 -51.47 26.43
N THR A 744 -43.87 -51.07 27.47
CA THR A 744 -45.19 -50.43 27.33
C THR A 744 -45.14 -49.09 26.59
N SER A 745 -44.09 -48.28 26.78
CA SER A 745 -43.91 -46.99 26.09
C SER A 745 -43.78 -47.14 24.56
N VAL A 746 -43.16 -48.24 24.12
CA VAL A 746 -42.95 -48.55 22.69
C VAL A 746 -44.27 -48.92 22.00
N TRP A 747 -45.10 -49.72 22.68
CA TRP A 747 -46.44 -50.06 22.19
C TRP A 747 -47.40 -48.88 22.23
N ASN A 748 -47.27 -48.00 23.23
CA ASN A 748 -48.03 -46.74 23.29
C ASN A 748 -47.64 -45.79 22.16
N TYR A 749 -46.35 -45.71 21.80
CA TYR A 749 -45.90 -44.95 20.64
C TYR A 749 -46.49 -45.49 19.33
N LEU A 750 -46.49 -46.82 19.11
CA LEU A 750 -47.14 -47.44 17.95
C LEU A 750 -48.63 -47.11 17.88
N ARG A 751 -49.34 -47.23 19.01
CA ARG A 751 -50.76 -46.89 19.11
C ARG A 751 -51.01 -45.42 18.78
N TYR A 752 -50.22 -44.53 19.37
CA TYR A 752 -50.29 -43.09 19.08
C TYR A 752 -50.06 -42.79 17.59
N THR A 753 -49.09 -43.44 16.95
CA THR A 753 -48.84 -43.22 15.52
C THR A 753 -49.99 -43.71 14.64
N LEU A 754 -50.60 -44.85 14.98
CA LEU A 754 -51.74 -45.41 14.26
C LEU A 754 -53.00 -44.56 14.40
N ASP A 755 -53.23 -44.00 15.59
CA ASP A 755 -54.37 -43.11 15.86
C ASP A 755 -54.27 -41.76 15.10
N GLN A 756 -53.08 -41.40 14.62
CA GLN A 756 -52.79 -40.17 13.87
C GLN A 756 -52.73 -40.37 12.34
N GLU A 757 -53.10 -41.55 11.83
CA GLU A 757 -53.12 -41.82 10.38
C GLU A 757 -54.41 -41.32 9.71
N GLU A 758 -54.30 -41.03 8.41
CA GLU A 758 -55.45 -40.64 7.58
C GLU A 758 -56.39 -41.85 7.33
N ASP A 759 -57.70 -41.63 7.35
CA ASP A 759 -58.74 -42.67 7.17
C ASP A 759 -58.51 -43.60 5.96
N THR A 760 -57.85 -43.11 4.91
CA THR A 760 -57.53 -43.88 3.71
C THR A 760 -56.41 -44.90 3.88
N LEU A 761 -55.46 -44.65 4.79
CA LEU A 761 -54.26 -45.48 5.02
C LEU A 761 -54.32 -46.25 6.35
N VAL A 762 -55.23 -45.87 7.25
CA VAL A 762 -55.44 -46.49 8.57
C VAL A 762 -55.67 -48.01 8.43
N ILE A 763 -56.54 -48.44 7.53
CA ILE A 763 -56.86 -49.87 7.33
C ILE A 763 -55.61 -50.68 6.97
N ASP A 764 -54.85 -50.21 5.98
CA ASP A 764 -53.63 -50.89 5.52
C ASP A 764 -52.53 -50.89 6.59
N ALA A 765 -52.41 -49.82 7.37
CA ALA A 765 -51.47 -49.71 8.49
C ALA A 765 -51.78 -50.72 9.59
N TYR A 766 -53.03 -50.79 10.06
CA TYR A 766 -53.45 -51.73 11.10
C TYR A 766 -53.29 -53.19 10.65
N LEU A 767 -53.60 -53.52 9.39
CA LEU A 767 -53.39 -54.85 8.83
C LEU A 767 -51.91 -55.22 8.73
N ALA A 768 -51.05 -54.28 8.32
CA ALA A 768 -49.60 -54.48 8.29
C ALA A 768 -49.04 -54.81 9.68
N VAL A 769 -49.41 -54.04 10.70
CA VAL A 769 -49.05 -54.31 12.10
C VAL A 769 -49.52 -55.70 12.52
N PHE A 770 -50.80 -56.02 12.25
CA PHE A 770 -51.41 -57.27 12.66
C PHE A 770 -50.76 -58.50 12.00
N ASN A 771 -50.60 -58.50 10.68
CA ASN A 771 -49.91 -59.56 9.94
C ASN A 771 -48.47 -59.73 10.42
N ARG A 772 -47.78 -58.63 10.74
CA ARG A 772 -46.42 -58.70 11.24
C ARG A 772 -46.32 -59.37 12.61
N ILE A 773 -47.23 -59.08 13.55
CA ILE A 773 -47.27 -59.74 14.87
C ILE A 773 -47.51 -61.24 14.71
N LEU A 774 -48.47 -61.61 13.86
CA LEU A 774 -48.77 -63.02 13.56
C LEU A 774 -47.58 -63.76 12.94
N SER A 775 -46.87 -63.14 11.98
CA SER A 775 -45.70 -63.75 11.34
C SER A 775 -44.54 -64.04 12.31
N ARG A 776 -44.46 -63.29 13.42
CA ARG A 776 -43.43 -63.46 14.46
C ARG A 776 -43.92 -64.29 15.66
N CYS A 777 -45.15 -64.80 15.63
CA CYS A 777 -45.79 -65.52 16.73
C CYS A 777 -45.75 -64.77 18.08
N ALA A 778 -45.81 -63.43 18.05
CA ALA A 778 -45.74 -62.60 19.25
C ALA A 778 -47.12 -62.38 19.90
N TYR A 779 -47.14 -61.96 21.17
CA TYR A 779 -48.39 -61.62 21.86
C TYR A 779 -49.04 -60.40 21.20
N ILE A 780 -50.33 -60.53 20.87
CA ILE A 780 -51.11 -59.48 20.23
C ILE A 780 -51.81 -58.64 21.31
N PRO A 781 -51.56 -57.31 21.39
CA PRO A 781 -52.24 -56.44 22.35
C PRO A 781 -53.77 -56.45 22.19
N SER A 782 -54.49 -56.39 23.31
CA SER A 782 -55.97 -56.42 23.34
C SER A 782 -56.61 -55.24 22.59
N TRP A 783 -56.04 -54.04 22.69
CA TRP A 783 -56.53 -52.86 21.98
C TRP A 783 -56.49 -53.04 20.46
N LEU A 784 -55.46 -53.71 19.93
CA LEU A 784 -55.31 -53.96 18.49
C LEU A 784 -56.31 -55.01 18.01
N LYS A 785 -56.49 -56.09 18.80
CA LYS A 785 -57.49 -57.13 18.51
C LYS A 785 -58.89 -56.55 18.41
N ASN A 786 -59.29 -55.74 19.40
CA ASN A 786 -60.62 -55.14 19.43
C ASN A 786 -60.84 -54.23 18.23
N TRP A 787 -59.87 -53.36 17.92
CA TRP A 787 -59.98 -52.45 16.78
C TRP A 787 -60.08 -53.20 15.45
N CYS A 788 -59.24 -54.22 15.22
CA CYS A 788 -59.27 -55.00 13.98
C CYS A 788 -60.56 -55.83 13.83
N PHE A 789 -61.09 -56.36 14.93
CA PHE A 789 -62.34 -57.11 14.92
C PHE A 789 -63.55 -56.22 14.61
N GLU A 790 -63.59 -55.01 15.18
CA GLU A 790 -64.68 -54.04 14.95
C GLU A 790 -64.63 -53.42 13.55
N ASN A 791 -63.45 -53.01 13.07
CA ASN A 791 -63.32 -52.24 11.83
C ASN A 791 -62.98 -53.07 10.59
N ILE A 792 -62.27 -54.20 10.75
CA ILE A 792 -61.80 -55.02 9.62
C ILE A 792 -61.96 -56.55 9.85
N PRO A 793 -63.16 -57.02 10.21
CA PRO A 793 -63.38 -58.39 10.68
C PRO A 793 -62.96 -59.49 9.67
N ILE A 794 -63.26 -59.30 8.38
CA ILE A 794 -63.03 -60.32 7.35
C ILE A 794 -61.53 -60.47 7.09
N GLN A 795 -60.79 -59.37 7.01
CA GLN A 795 -59.35 -59.41 6.72
C GLN A 795 -58.56 -59.84 7.97
N PHE A 796 -59.06 -59.55 9.16
CA PHE A 796 -58.57 -60.06 10.45
C PHE A 796 -58.64 -61.59 10.52
N ILE A 797 -59.79 -62.21 10.20
CA ILE A 797 -59.93 -63.68 10.19
C ILE A 797 -59.03 -64.30 9.09
N ARG A 798 -58.98 -63.69 7.91
CA ARG A 798 -58.08 -64.14 6.82
C ARG A 798 -56.61 -64.11 7.21
N ALA A 799 -56.19 -63.12 7.98
CA ALA A 799 -54.81 -63.01 8.45
C ALA A 799 -54.45 -64.18 9.39
N TYR A 800 -55.30 -64.53 10.37
CA TYR A 800 -55.08 -65.72 11.20
C TYR A 800 -55.00 -67.01 10.37
N LEU A 801 -55.90 -67.18 9.39
CA LEU A 801 -55.88 -68.31 8.46
C LEU A 801 -54.57 -68.39 7.68
N ARG A 802 -54.12 -67.27 7.09
CA ARG A 802 -52.88 -67.20 6.32
C ARG A 802 -51.64 -67.56 7.14
N HIS A 803 -51.66 -67.27 8.44
CA HIS A 803 -50.57 -67.58 9.36
C HIS A 803 -50.72 -68.93 10.10
N GLY A 804 -51.71 -69.75 9.75
CA GLY A 804 -51.90 -71.11 10.29
C GLY A 804 -52.47 -71.15 11.71
N ARG A 805 -53.03 -70.06 12.22
CA ARG A 805 -53.64 -69.95 13.56
C ARG A 805 -55.12 -70.35 13.51
N LEU A 806 -55.38 -71.63 13.26
CA LEU A 806 -56.72 -72.14 12.92
C LEU A 806 -57.73 -72.05 14.08
N GLU A 807 -57.31 -72.28 15.33
CA GLU A 807 -58.20 -72.20 16.50
C GLU A 807 -58.70 -70.78 16.75
N GLU A 808 -57.79 -69.80 16.74
CA GLU A 808 -58.14 -68.39 16.91
C GLU A 808 -59.01 -67.89 15.74
N ALA A 809 -58.67 -68.27 14.50
CA ALA A 809 -59.50 -67.97 13.33
C ALA A 809 -60.92 -68.52 13.48
N TYR A 810 -61.06 -69.75 13.99
CA TYR A 810 -62.34 -70.39 14.24
C TYR A 810 -63.15 -69.67 15.32
N GLU A 811 -62.54 -69.37 16.47
CA GLU A 811 -63.17 -68.67 17.58
C GLU A 811 -63.70 -67.28 17.17
N TYR A 812 -62.86 -66.47 16.50
CA TYR A 812 -63.30 -65.14 16.03
C TYR A 812 -64.32 -65.23 14.90
N THR A 813 -64.32 -66.30 14.11
CA THR A 813 -65.39 -66.54 13.12
C THR A 813 -66.73 -66.75 13.82
N ILE A 814 -66.78 -67.57 14.87
CA ILE A 814 -68.00 -67.75 15.69
C ILE A 814 -68.40 -66.45 16.38
N GLU A 815 -67.44 -65.73 16.97
CA GLU A 815 -67.73 -64.48 17.68
C GLU A 815 -68.28 -63.41 16.74
N LEU A 816 -67.77 -63.34 15.51
CA LEU A 816 -68.33 -62.50 14.46
C LEU A 816 -69.74 -62.93 14.07
N PHE A 817 -69.99 -64.24 13.91
CA PHE A 817 -71.34 -64.74 13.67
C PHE A 817 -72.27 -64.33 14.81
N ARG A 818 -71.86 -64.50 16.06
CA ARG A 818 -72.66 -64.15 17.24
C ARG A 818 -72.96 -62.65 17.32
N THR A 819 -71.96 -61.81 17.12
CA THR A 819 -72.13 -60.35 17.16
C THR A 819 -73.02 -59.87 16.02
N ASN A 820 -72.83 -60.33 14.79
CA ASN A 820 -73.62 -59.86 13.65
C ASN A 820 -75.03 -60.47 13.56
N PHE A 821 -75.25 -61.72 13.97
CA PHE A 821 -76.58 -62.35 13.94
C PHE A 821 -77.47 -61.99 15.14
N PHE A 822 -76.91 -61.84 16.35
CA PHE A 822 -77.73 -61.63 17.55
C PHE A 822 -77.88 -60.16 17.98
N SER A 823 -77.03 -59.23 17.49
CA SER A 823 -77.08 -57.82 17.94
C SER A 823 -77.71 -56.81 16.97
N ALA A 824 -77.84 -57.10 15.67
CA ALA A 824 -78.43 -56.17 14.71
C ALA A 824 -79.43 -56.87 13.77
N GLY A 825 -80.73 -56.66 14.01
CA GLY A 825 -81.82 -57.13 13.15
C GLY A 825 -81.90 -56.47 11.76
N ARG A 826 -80.77 -56.06 11.15
CA ARG A 826 -80.69 -55.52 9.79
C ARG A 826 -79.43 -56.04 9.08
N PHE A 827 -79.64 -56.78 8.00
CA PHE A 827 -78.59 -57.13 7.04
C PHE A 827 -78.03 -55.85 6.40
N ASN A 828 -76.81 -55.45 6.76
CA ASN A 828 -76.07 -54.45 5.99
C ASN A 828 -75.45 -55.14 4.75
N GLN A 829 -75.60 -54.55 3.56
CA GLN A 829 -75.20 -55.15 2.28
C GLN A 829 -73.69 -55.50 2.13
N HIS A 830 -72.85 -55.12 3.09
CA HIS A 830 -71.44 -55.50 3.15
C HIS A 830 -71.16 -56.81 3.93
N THR A 831 -72.17 -57.44 4.52
CA THR A 831 -72.03 -58.70 5.28
C THR A 831 -72.23 -59.95 4.41
N ILE A 832 -71.65 -59.98 3.20
CA ILE A 832 -71.54 -61.24 2.45
C ILE A 832 -70.24 -61.88 2.89
N PHE A 833 -70.35 -62.84 3.81
CA PHE A 833 -69.23 -63.70 4.14
C PHE A 833 -68.91 -64.54 2.89
N PRO A 834 -67.67 -64.55 2.38
CA PRO A 834 -67.34 -65.43 1.28
C PRO A 834 -67.40 -66.86 1.83
N LEU A 835 -68.42 -67.63 1.42
CA LEU A 835 -68.59 -69.04 1.79
C LEU A 835 -67.28 -69.83 1.63
N THR A 836 -66.52 -69.49 0.60
CA THR A 836 -65.19 -70.05 0.29
C THR A 836 -64.19 -69.95 1.44
N MET A 837 -64.28 -68.93 2.30
CA MET A 837 -63.38 -68.76 3.44
C MET A 837 -63.74 -69.68 4.61
N CYS A 838 -65.04 -69.85 4.88
CA CYS A 838 -65.51 -70.80 5.90
C CYS A 838 -65.24 -72.25 5.46
N GLU A 839 -65.53 -72.57 4.20
CA GLU A 839 -65.24 -73.87 3.58
C GLU A 839 -63.73 -74.18 3.61
N TYR A 840 -62.88 -73.19 3.29
CA TYR A 840 -61.43 -73.34 3.36
C TYR A 840 -60.91 -73.53 4.80
N LEU A 841 -61.45 -72.77 5.77
CA LEU A 841 -61.11 -72.91 7.19
C LEU A 841 -61.44 -74.32 7.70
N LEU A 842 -62.58 -74.87 7.29
CA LEU A 842 -62.99 -76.24 7.64
C LEU A 842 -62.10 -77.29 7.00
N TYR A 843 -61.74 -77.09 5.73
CA TYR A 843 -60.81 -77.96 5.02
C TYR A 843 -59.44 -78.03 5.71
N GLU A 844 -58.89 -76.89 6.13
CA GLU A 844 -57.61 -76.84 6.86
C GLU A 844 -57.73 -77.45 8.28
N LEU A 845 -58.85 -77.26 8.98
CA LEU A 845 -59.11 -77.90 10.28
C LEU A 845 -59.19 -79.42 10.16
N ASP A 846 -59.90 -79.95 9.17
CA ASP A 846 -60.08 -81.39 8.93
C ASP A 846 -58.76 -82.11 8.60
N ASN A 847 -57.81 -81.38 8.00
CA ASN A 847 -56.49 -81.88 7.62
C ASN A 847 -55.41 -81.71 8.71
N SER A 848 -55.70 -80.99 9.80
CA SER A 848 -54.75 -80.80 10.90
C SER A 848 -54.62 -82.06 11.77
N SER A 849 -53.39 -82.49 12.08
CA SER A 849 -53.11 -83.72 12.85
C SER A 849 -53.21 -83.55 14.38
N ILE A 850 -53.40 -82.31 14.84
CA ILE A 850 -53.21 -81.91 16.24
C ILE A 850 -54.55 -81.82 17.00
N HIS A 851 -55.70 -81.80 16.32
CA HIS A 851 -57.00 -81.51 16.95
C HIS A 851 -58.06 -82.61 16.78
N ASP A 852 -58.90 -82.78 17.81
CA ASP A 852 -59.94 -83.80 17.90
C ASP A 852 -61.08 -83.55 16.90
N LYS A 853 -61.13 -84.37 15.84
CA LYS A 853 -62.13 -84.31 14.75
C LYS A 853 -63.60 -84.28 15.20
N LYS A 854 -63.92 -84.77 16.40
CA LYS A 854 -65.30 -84.80 16.95
C LYS A 854 -65.81 -83.43 17.39
N LYS A 855 -64.97 -82.57 17.97
CA LYS A 855 -65.40 -81.25 18.47
C LYS A 855 -65.70 -80.28 17.33
N HIS A 856 -65.01 -80.40 16.19
CA HIS A 856 -65.17 -79.49 15.06
C HIS A 856 -66.45 -79.74 14.25
N LEU A 857 -66.89 -81.00 14.13
CA LEU A 857 -68.15 -81.36 13.44
C LEU A 857 -69.39 -80.84 14.16
N GLU A 858 -69.43 -80.97 15.50
CA GLU A 858 -70.51 -80.50 16.37
C GLU A 858 -70.61 -78.96 16.38
N CYS A 859 -69.45 -78.34 16.26
CA CYS A 859 -69.24 -76.90 16.16
C CYS A 859 -69.61 -76.32 14.78
N TYR A 860 -69.39 -77.06 13.69
CA TYR A 860 -69.85 -76.70 12.34
C TYR A 860 -71.37 -76.84 12.20
N LEU A 861 -71.96 -77.88 12.81
CA LEU A 861 -73.42 -78.01 12.94
C LEU A 861 -74.02 -76.81 13.69
N ARG A 862 -73.35 -76.29 14.72
CA ARG A 862 -73.74 -75.04 15.40
C ARG A 862 -73.65 -73.79 14.52
N ILE A 863 -72.70 -73.71 13.59
CA ILE A 863 -72.60 -72.58 12.65
C ILE A 863 -73.70 -72.68 11.58
N ILE A 864 -74.02 -73.88 11.11
CA ILE A 864 -75.14 -74.15 10.20
C ILE A 864 -76.50 -73.92 10.89
N GLU A 865 -76.67 -74.35 12.14
CA GLU A 865 -77.88 -74.09 12.96
C GLU A 865 -78.11 -72.61 13.29
N VAL A 866 -77.07 -71.77 13.24
CA VAL A 866 -77.17 -70.32 13.48
C VAL A 866 -77.31 -69.53 12.17
N ALA A 867 -76.87 -70.10 11.03
CA ALA A 867 -76.96 -69.49 9.71
C ALA A 867 -78.26 -69.84 8.93
N LEU A 868 -78.90 -70.98 9.26
CA LEU A 868 -80.27 -71.35 8.88
C LEU A 868 -81.27 -70.85 9.92
#